data_AF-A0A831JGH7-F1
#
_entry.id   AF-A0A831JGH7-F1
#
_cell.length_a   1.000
_cell.length_b   1.000
_cell.length_c   1.000
_cell.angle_alpha   90.00
_cell.angle_beta   90.00
_cell.angle_gamma   90.00
#
_symmetry.space_group_name_H-M   'P 1'
#
loop_
_entity.id
_entity.type
_entity.pdbx_description
1 polymer ?
#
loop_
_entity_poly.entity_id
_entity_poly.type
_entity_poly.pdbx_seq_one_letter_code
_entity_poly.pdbx_strand_id
1 'polypeptide(L)'
;MNGVNYGGSGVTDVSFDKGSNKLIVTKSSGKTEYDLTELIRFKTSLPDSLATPSKLGGLPAGTKVETLKTKTLSQIFEDILFEEIQPTVQAPSATISFKSPFTANKILEVGESAPTSEQIQTGFNRGNCTVVGQANKNRAGELISDDQSFIYVGNSTSNKTLPTKVTLGTMQYNYQAHHGAGDTLLTSKGNKATVSPNPLPEGTVKSGAVYLYGTYPFYCNGSSASTSAGDTNFPSAAAPDTKLPLQKWTDTLIGAKFASEAATGTRLEFYFPSEKNVSKVEFYNTVSGKWEVFGTDKYTVSDAGNKTVQSVQIAYKKLTTTGAMSGALQLRFTVSDAGKKLVDEPDTYNGEEITDEVIAMLARNSREVPFAMPMNNVMPMASTTGNRPAGVASFAVNFEPGGQAPLDARQLVPNKTDLIAAATYSGKNTYNGMLVVVGDNGDGKPALYVLKDMTKITQADYGGWIRLDVGAQTLIQIINDLTTGGTNKALSAEQGKVLKGLVDTLTNKVNALGAVYVPKGTLADLSALKGVSSVSKGHVYNVTAEVTLNGKKYPAETNFVYIGETANQASVETNWDSLGGTVDLTAYAKKADLEGFLTEEDLAGYAKAVDVANTYATKAALSEAIEGLSSTYATKAELTSYATNETLKQYATKQDLDDAFAWNEETE
;
A
#
# COMPACT_ATOMS: atom_id res chain seq x y z
N MET A 1 -19.68 -58.69 -11.71
CA MET A 1 -20.06 -59.58 -12.82
C MET A 1 -20.33 -60.95 -12.23
N ASN A 2 -21.47 -61.53 -12.59
CA ASN A 2 -21.88 -62.88 -12.20
C ASN A 2 -20.98 -63.94 -12.86
N GLY A 3 -20.65 -64.97 -12.08
CA GLY A 3 -20.32 -66.33 -12.51
C GLY A 3 -19.38 -66.49 -13.70
N VAL A 4 -18.07 -66.54 -13.46
CA VAL A 4 -17.12 -67.19 -14.36
C VAL A 4 -16.38 -68.25 -13.56
N ASN A 5 -16.64 -69.52 -13.88
CA ASN A 5 -15.88 -70.66 -13.40
C ASN A 5 -14.52 -70.64 -14.11
N TYR A 6 -13.44 -70.31 -13.40
CA TYR A 6 -12.08 -70.31 -13.97
C TYR A 6 -11.49 -71.72 -13.93
N GLY A 7 -11.91 -72.55 -14.89
CA GLY A 7 -11.27 -73.84 -15.14
C GLY A 7 -9.81 -73.66 -15.54
N GLY A 8 -8.89 -74.19 -14.71
CA GLY A 8 -7.54 -74.54 -15.13
C GLY A 8 -6.36 -74.10 -14.26
N SER A 9 -6.50 -73.24 -13.25
CA SER A 9 -5.30 -72.67 -12.59
C SER A 9 -5.41 -72.24 -11.12
N GLY A 10 -6.04 -73.01 -10.23
CA GLY A 10 -5.90 -72.84 -8.77
C GLY A 10 -6.28 -71.47 -8.18
N VAL A 11 -6.95 -70.61 -8.96
CA VAL A 11 -7.49 -69.31 -8.54
C VAL A 11 -8.82 -69.56 -7.82
N THR A 12 -8.92 -69.11 -6.58
CA THR A 12 -10.09 -69.31 -5.72
C THR A 12 -10.95 -68.05 -5.61
N ASP A 13 -10.38 -66.87 -5.83
CA ASP A 13 -11.11 -65.60 -5.86
C ASP A 13 -10.39 -64.56 -6.73
N VAL A 14 -11.16 -63.67 -7.34
CA VAL A 14 -10.66 -62.48 -8.04
C VAL A 14 -11.51 -61.30 -7.58
N SER A 15 -10.87 -60.38 -6.87
CA SER A 15 -11.50 -59.16 -6.36
C SER A 15 -10.79 -57.92 -6.87
N PHE A 16 -11.55 -56.83 -7.01
CA PHE A 16 -11.00 -55.54 -7.41
C PHE A 16 -11.13 -54.57 -6.23
N ASP A 17 -9.99 -54.07 -5.77
CA ASP A 17 -9.97 -52.99 -4.79
C ASP A 17 -10.12 -51.66 -5.52
N LYS A 18 -11.36 -51.14 -5.47
CA LYS A 18 -11.75 -49.87 -6.10
C LYS A 18 -11.01 -48.67 -5.52
N GLY A 19 -10.56 -48.73 -4.26
CA GLY A 19 -9.87 -47.61 -3.62
C GLY A 19 -8.40 -47.50 -4.04
N SER A 20 -7.76 -48.63 -4.34
CA SER A 20 -6.33 -48.68 -4.70
C SER A 20 -6.06 -49.05 -6.15
N ASN A 21 -7.10 -49.25 -6.98
CA ASN A 21 -7.01 -49.67 -8.38
C ASN A 21 -6.20 -50.98 -8.56
N LYS A 22 -6.32 -51.91 -7.62
CA LYS A 22 -5.61 -53.20 -7.66
C LYS A 22 -6.55 -54.35 -8.01
N LEU A 23 -6.10 -55.23 -8.91
CA LEU A 23 -6.69 -56.54 -9.09
C LEU A 23 -6.02 -57.52 -8.13
N ILE A 24 -6.81 -58.10 -7.25
CA ILE A 24 -6.38 -59.10 -6.28
C ILE A 24 -6.78 -60.46 -6.84
N VAL A 25 -5.78 -61.29 -7.14
CA VAL A 25 -5.99 -62.68 -7.55
C VAL A 25 -5.56 -63.58 -6.41
N THR A 26 -6.53 -64.25 -5.80
CA THR A 26 -6.29 -65.21 -4.72
C THR A 26 -6.22 -66.61 -5.31
N LYS A 27 -5.12 -67.30 -5.03
CA LYS A 27 -4.91 -68.70 -5.37
C LYS A 27 -4.78 -69.54 -4.10
N SER A 28 -4.90 -70.86 -4.22
CA SER A 28 -4.60 -71.79 -3.13
C SER A 28 -3.18 -71.64 -2.57
N SER A 29 -2.23 -71.11 -3.35
CA SER A 29 -0.85 -70.84 -2.95
C SER A 29 -0.61 -69.44 -2.37
N GLY A 30 -1.64 -68.59 -2.28
CA GLY A 30 -1.54 -67.22 -1.76
C GLY A 30 -2.16 -66.14 -2.65
N LYS A 31 -2.04 -64.89 -2.22
CA LYS A 31 -2.62 -63.71 -2.88
C LYS A 31 -1.58 -62.99 -3.73
N THR A 32 -1.92 -62.66 -4.97
CA THR A 32 -1.11 -61.83 -5.88
C THR A 32 -1.87 -60.54 -6.19
N GLU A 33 -1.22 -59.39 -6.08
CA GLU A 33 -1.80 -58.08 -6.39
C GLU A 33 -1.22 -57.55 -7.71
N TYR A 34 -2.08 -57.11 -8.61
CA TYR A 34 -1.69 -56.42 -9.84
C TYR A 34 -2.15 -54.98 -9.76
N ASP A 35 -1.19 -54.05 -9.84
CA ASP A 35 -1.47 -52.62 -9.90
C ASP A 35 -1.95 -52.25 -11.31
N LEU A 36 -3.19 -51.79 -11.42
CA LEU A 36 -3.79 -51.39 -12.70
C LEU A 36 -3.63 -49.88 -13.00
N THR A 37 -2.87 -49.13 -12.21
CA THR A 37 -2.67 -47.68 -12.38
C THR A 37 -2.08 -47.33 -13.75
N GLU A 38 -1.17 -48.16 -14.29
CA GLU A 38 -0.59 -47.98 -15.64
C GLU A 38 -1.62 -48.12 -16.77
N LEU A 39 -2.74 -48.81 -16.52
CA LEU A 39 -3.79 -49.03 -17.51
C LEU A 39 -4.69 -47.80 -17.66
N ILE A 40 -4.81 -47.00 -16.60
CA ILE A 40 -5.69 -45.81 -16.52
C ILE A 40 -4.93 -44.48 -16.63
N ARG A 41 -3.60 -44.54 -16.79
CA ARG A 41 -2.78 -43.37 -17.13
C ARG A 41 -3.10 -42.83 -18.52
N PHE A 42 -2.93 -41.52 -18.69
CA PHE A 42 -3.10 -40.87 -19.98
C PHE A 42 -2.06 -41.39 -20.98
N LYS A 43 -2.54 -41.94 -22.10
CA LYS A 43 -1.71 -42.48 -23.18
C LYS A 43 -1.94 -41.67 -24.44
N THR A 44 -0.84 -41.26 -25.07
CA THR A 44 -0.86 -40.51 -26.32
C THR A 44 0.42 -40.77 -27.11
N SER A 45 0.33 -40.72 -28.44
CA SER A 45 1.48 -40.77 -29.36
C SER A 45 2.12 -39.39 -29.60
N LEU A 46 1.59 -38.33 -28.99
CA LEU A 46 2.11 -36.98 -29.14
C LEU A 46 3.53 -36.84 -28.53
N PRO A 47 4.39 -35.96 -29.09
CA PRO A 47 5.73 -35.71 -28.57
C PRO A 47 5.71 -35.16 -27.13
N ASP A 48 6.64 -35.61 -26.30
CA ASP A 48 6.75 -35.23 -24.88
C ASP A 48 6.92 -33.72 -24.64
N SER A 49 7.60 -33.05 -25.56
CA SER A 49 7.84 -31.61 -25.53
C SER A 49 6.62 -30.77 -25.91
N LEU A 50 5.59 -31.38 -26.51
CA LEU A 50 4.37 -30.65 -26.89
C LEU A 50 3.64 -30.18 -25.63
N ALA A 51 3.15 -28.95 -25.64
CA ALA A 51 2.54 -28.32 -24.47
C ALA A 51 1.15 -27.77 -24.78
N THR A 52 0.30 -27.66 -23.75
CA THR A 52 -1.03 -27.07 -23.89
C THR A 52 -0.90 -25.62 -24.39
N PRO A 53 -1.63 -25.23 -25.45
CA PRO A 53 -1.47 -23.91 -26.07
C PRO A 53 -2.07 -22.78 -25.22
N SER A 54 -3.00 -23.11 -24.33
CA SER A 54 -3.71 -22.19 -23.45
C SER A 54 -4.09 -22.89 -22.13
N LYS A 55 -4.56 -22.11 -21.16
CA LYS A 55 -5.10 -22.64 -19.90
C LYS A 55 -6.41 -23.39 -20.18
N LEU A 56 -6.53 -24.62 -19.70
CA LEU A 56 -7.71 -25.48 -19.84
C LEU A 56 -8.30 -25.73 -18.46
N GLY A 57 -9.18 -24.83 -18.02
CA GLY A 57 -9.68 -24.79 -16.65
C GLY A 57 -8.54 -24.71 -15.62
N GLY A 58 -8.40 -25.66 -14.71
CA GLY A 58 -7.31 -25.65 -13.73
C GLY A 58 -5.93 -26.08 -14.27
N LEU A 59 -5.85 -26.55 -15.52
CA LEU A 59 -4.60 -26.94 -16.17
C LEU A 59 -3.90 -25.71 -16.78
N PRO A 60 -2.68 -25.34 -16.34
CA PRO A 60 -1.98 -24.16 -16.87
C PRO A 60 -1.62 -24.28 -18.35
N ALA A 61 -1.51 -23.14 -19.04
CA ALA A 61 -0.89 -23.07 -20.36
C ALA A 61 0.58 -23.53 -20.28
N GLY A 62 1.06 -24.21 -21.31
CA GLY A 62 2.42 -24.74 -21.34
C GLY A 62 2.60 -26.05 -20.58
N THR A 63 1.53 -26.69 -20.09
CA THR A 63 1.62 -28.02 -19.49
C THR A 63 2.00 -29.03 -20.56
N LYS A 64 3.13 -29.72 -20.40
CA LYS A 64 3.67 -30.65 -21.40
C LYS A 64 3.01 -32.02 -21.37
N VAL A 65 3.01 -32.69 -22.52
CA VAL A 65 2.58 -34.09 -22.67
C VAL A 65 3.35 -35.02 -21.72
N GLU A 66 4.64 -34.78 -21.49
CA GLU A 66 5.44 -35.55 -20.52
C GLU A 66 4.83 -35.52 -19.11
N THR A 67 4.31 -34.37 -18.67
CA THR A 67 3.65 -34.20 -17.37
C THR A 67 2.26 -34.83 -17.34
N LEU A 68 1.53 -34.82 -18.46
CA LEU A 68 0.20 -35.44 -18.53
C LEU A 68 0.28 -36.97 -18.49
N LYS A 69 1.32 -37.58 -19.09
CA LYS A 69 1.54 -39.03 -19.08
C LYS A 69 1.74 -39.61 -17.67
N THR A 70 2.18 -38.80 -16.71
CA THR A 70 2.32 -39.24 -15.31
C THR A 70 0.99 -39.25 -14.54
N LYS A 71 -0.09 -38.70 -15.13
CA LYS A 71 -1.41 -38.59 -14.49
C LYS A 71 -2.41 -39.62 -15.04
N THR A 72 -3.37 -40.01 -14.21
CA THR A 72 -4.54 -40.77 -14.67
C THR A 72 -5.50 -39.87 -15.45
N LEU A 73 -6.35 -40.47 -16.29
CA LEU A 73 -7.39 -39.71 -16.99
C LEU A 73 -8.29 -38.93 -16.01
N SER A 74 -8.66 -39.53 -14.87
CA SER A 74 -9.46 -38.85 -13.81
C SER A 74 -8.75 -37.60 -13.27
N GLN A 75 -7.45 -37.71 -12.98
CA GLN A 75 -6.67 -36.57 -12.49
C GLN A 75 -6.57 -35.44 -13.52
N ILE A 76 -6.43 -35.76 -14.81
CA ILE A 76 -6.44 -34.76 -15.87
C ILE A 76 -7.82 -34.09 -15.97
N PHE A 77 -8.91 -34.86 -15.90
CA PHE A 77 -10.25 -34.30 -15.90
C PHE A 77 -10.50 -33.42 -14.68
N GLU A 78 -10.09 -33.83 -13.48
CA GLU A 78 -10.17 -33.03 -12.27
C GLU A 78 -9.36 -31.74 -12.38
N ASP A 79 -8.17 -31.80 -12.96
CA ASP A 79 -7.35 -30.62 -13.23
C ASP A 79 -7.99 -29.67 -14.23
N ILE A 80 -8.69 -30.18 -15.23
CA ILE A 80 -9.43 -29.36 -16.18
C ILE A 80 -10.69 -28.77 -15.52
N LEU A 81 -11.44 -29.56 -14.76
CA LEU A 81 -12.73 -29.13 -14.20
C LEU A 81 -12.57 -28.18 -13.01
N PHE A 82 -11.54 -28.36 -12.18
CA PHE A 82 -11.36 -27.62 -10.95
C PHE A 82 -10.04 -26.85 -10.95
N GLU A 83 -10.15 -25.53 -10.85
CA GLU A 83 -9.00 -24.67 -10.62
C GLU A 83 -8.42 -24.88 -9.21
N GLU A 84 -7.10 -24.82 -9.11
CA GLU A 84 -6.43 -24.81 -7.81
C GLU A 84 -6.54 -23.42 -7.17
N ILE A 85 -7.22 -23.35 -6.04
CA ILE A 85 -7.55 -22.10 -5.35
C ILE A 85 -6.63 -21.94 -4.15
N GLN A 86 -6.01 -20.78 -4.01
CA GLN A 86 -5.23 -20.42 -2.82
C GLN A 86 -6.15 -20.11 -1.63
N PRO A 87 -5.71 -20.35 -0.39
CA PRO A 87 -6.50 -19.99 0.77
C PRO A 87 -6.64 -18.47 0.93
N THR A 88 -7.81 -18.03 1.37
CA THR A 88 -8.03 -16.68 1.88
C THR A 88 -7.44 -16.59 3.28
N VAL A 89 -6.58 -15.60 3.51
CA VAL A 89 -5.83 -15.44 4.77
C VAL A 89 -6.23 -14.15 5.49
N GLN A 90 -6.70 -14.27 6.72
CA GLN A 90 -6.78 -13.18 7.68
C GLN A 90 -5.54 -13.19 8.57
N ALA A 91 -4.84 -12.05 8.65
CA ALA A 91 -3.65 -11.91 9.49
C ALA A 91 -4.00 -11.98 11.00
N PRO A 92 -3.07 -12.44 11.86
CA PRO A 92 -3.24 -12.33 13.29
C PRO A 92 -3.32 -10.87 13.74
N SER A 93 -4.03 -10.61 14.84
CA SER A 93 -4.18 -9.27 15.40
C SER A 93 -4.20 -9.29 16.92
N ALA A 94 -3.79 -8.19 17.53
CA ALA A 94 -3.87 -7.97 18.98
C ALA A 94 -4.73 -6.74 19.29
N THR A 95 -5.41 -6.77 20.42
CA THR A 95 -6.24 -5.67 20.92
C THR A 95 -5.91 -5.35 22.36
N ILE A 96 -6.14 -4.10 22.73
CA ILE A 96 -6.07 -3.60 24.11
C ILE A 96 -7.23 -2.63 24.34
N SER A 97 -7.82 -2.69 25.53
CA SER A 97 -8.85 -1.75 25.97
C SER A 97 -8.81 -1.57 27.49
N PHE A 98 -9.37 -0.47 27.98
CA PHE A 98 -9.60 -0.27 29.40
C PHE A 98 -10.94 -0.85 29.83
N LYS A 99 -10.99 -1.36 31.06
CA LYS A 99 -12.21 -1.70 31.79
C LYS A 99 -12.60 -0.53 32.70
N SER A 100 -13.87 -0.52 33.10
CA SER A 100 -14.38 0.41 34.11
C SER A 100 -13.48 0.43 35.36
N PRO A 101 -13.13 1.60 35.93
CA PRO A 101 -13.68 2.94 35.66
C PRO A 101 -12.92 3.75 34.59
N PHE A 102 -11.97 3.13 33.88
CA PHE A 102 -11.18 3.78 32.84
C PHE A 102 -11.84 3.60 31.47
N THR A 103 -11.75 4.64 30.65
CA THR A 103 -12.20 4.64 29.27
C THR A 103 -11.11 5.26 28.40
N ALA A 104 -11.02 4.84 27.15
CA ALA A 104 -10.04 5.39 26.23
C ALA A 104 -10.23 6.91 26.10
N ASN A 105 -9.11 7.64 26.08
CA ASN A 105 -9.02 9.09 25.99
C ASN A 105 -9.58 9.87 27.19
N LYS A 106 -9.83 9.20 28.33
CA LYS A 106 -10.25 9.88 29.55
C LYS A 106 -9.17 10.85 30.04
N ILE A 107 -9.59 12.04 30.46
CA ILE A 107 -8.73 13.08 31.06
C ILE A 107 -8.86 12.96 32.58
N LEU A 108 -7.73 12.92 33.27
CA LEU A 108 -7.62 12.69 34.71
C LEU A 108 -6.66 13.72 35.32
N GLU A 109 -6.78 13.97 36.62
CA GLU A 109 -5.79 14.79 37.30
C GLU A 109 -4.50 14.02 37.50
N VAL A 110 -3.37 14.73 37.38
CA VAL A 110 -2.06 14.20 37.77
C VAL A 110 -2.11 13.78 39.24
N GLY A 111 -1.56 12.61 39.55
CA GLY A 111 -1.57 12.03 40.91
C GLY A 111 -2.77 11.15 41.24
N GLU A 112 -3.80 11.09 40.38
CA GLU A 112 -4.84 10.05 40.47
C GLU A 112 -4.24 8.65 40.25
N SER A 113 -4.95 7.61 40.70
CA SER A 113 -4.56 6.23 40.43
C SER A 113 -4.63 5.94 38.92
N ALA A 114 -3.57 5.35 38.37
CA ALA A 114 -3.56 4.86 37.00
C ALA A 114 -4.12 3.42 36.90
N PRO A 115 -4.47 2.93 35.69
CA PRO A 115 -4.98 1.59 35.49
C PRO A 115 -4.02 0.50 35.95
N THR A 116 -4.54 -0.48 36.69
CA THR A 116 -3.82 -1.73 37.00
C THR A 116 -3.95 -2.74 35.86
N SER A 117 -3.18 -3.84 35.92
CA SER A 117 -3.26 -4.95 34.97
C SER A 117 -4.67 -5.52 34.84
N GLU A 118 -5.41 -5.62 35.95
CA GLU A 118 -6.75 -6.22 36.00
C GLU A 118 -7.78 -5.33 35.28
N GLN A 119 -7.52 -4.02 35.25
CA GLN A 119 -8.35 -2.99 34.62
C GLN A 119 -8.01 -2.78 33.14
N ILE A 120 -7.05 -3.53 32.61
CA ILE A 120 -6.74 -3.57 31.19
C ILE A 120 -7.21 -4.93 30.65
N GLN A 121 -7.82 -4.90 29.48
CA GLN A 121 -8.20 -6.10 28.73
C GLN A 121 -7.34 -6.19 27.48
N THR A 122 -6.77 -7.36 27.24
CA THR A 122 -6.02 -7.66 26.03
C THR A 122 -6.73 -8.77 25.25
N GLY A 123 -6.53 -8.80 23.95
CA GLY A 123 -7.05 -9.84 23.07
C GLY A 123 -6.04 -10.23 22.01
N PHE A 124 -6.06 -11.49 21.61
CA PHE A 124 -5.27 -12.01 20.51
C PHE A 124 -6.16 -12.85 19.59
N ASN A 125 -6.17 -12.52 18.31
CA ASN A 125 -6.80 -13.28 17.25
C ASN A 125 -5.69 -13.93 16.42
N ARG A 126 -5.72 -15.27 16.31
CA ARG A 126 -4.73 -16.07 15.58
C ARG A 126 -4.75 -15.83 14.07
N GLY A 127 -5.76 -15.12 13.57
CA GLY A 127 -6.07 -15.07 12.15
C GLY A 127 -6.62 -16.41 11.66
N ASN A 128 -7.41 -16.38 10.59
CA ASN A 128 -7.98 -17.58 9.98
C ASN A 128 -7.46 -17.75 8.55
N CYS A 129 -7.53 -18.98 8.07
CA CYS A 129 -7.23 -19.36 6.71
C CYS A 129 -8.33 -20.30 6.22
N THR A 130 -9.02 -19.90 5.15
CA THR A 130 -10.15 -20.66 4.60
C THR A 130 -9.92 -20.96 3.12
N VAL A 131 -10.23 -22.18 2.70
CA VAL A 131 -10.21 -22.58 1.29
C VAL A 131 -11.27 -23.65 1.07
N VAL A 132 -11.94 -23.60 -0.08
CA VAL A 132 -12.96 -24.58 -0.43
C VAL A 132 -12.39 -26.00 -0.39
N GLY A 133 -13.14 -26.94 0.18
CA GLY A 133 -12.76 -28.35 0.25
C GLY A 133 -11.71 -28.71 1.32
N GLN A 134 -11.24 -27.75 2.12
CA GLN A 134 -10.31 -28.01 3.24
C GLN A 134 -10.89 -27.49 4.56
N ALA A 135 -10.43 -28.06 5.69
CA ALA A 135 -10.77 -27.53 7.01
C ALA A 135 -10.13 -26.16 7.25
N ASN A 136 -10.81 -25.30 8.01
CA ASN A 136 -10.28 -24.00 8.42
C ASN A 136 -9.00 -24.19 9.25
N LYS A 137 -8.00 -23.36 8.97
CA LYS A 137 -6.71 -23.35 9.68
C LYS A 137 -6.45 -22.00 10.32
N ASN A 138 -5.52 -21.96 11.27
CA ASN A 138 -5.11 -20.73 11.92
C ASN A 138 -3.85 -20.16 11.29
N ARG A 139 -3.83 -18.84 11.06
CA ARG A 139 -2.67 -18.18 10.45
C ARG A 139 -1.48 -18.16 11.41
N ALA A 140 -1.72 -18.00 12.70
CA ALA A 140 -0.74 -18.02 13.79
C ALA A 140 -1.00 -19.16 14.79
N GLY A 141 0.04 -19.53 15.53
CA GLY A 141 -0.04 -20.50 16.63
C GLY A 141 -0.81 -19.97 17.83
N GLU A 142 -0.82 -20.74 18.91
CA GLU A 142 -1.38 -20.29 20.18
C GLU A 142 -0.59 -19.11 20.77
N LEU A 143 -1.25 -18.36 21.66
CA LEU A 143 -0.60 -17.29 22.41
C LEU A 143 0.44 -17.91 23.35
N ILE A 144 1.64 -17.35 23.38
CA ILE A 144 2.72 -17.76 24.29
C ILE A 144 2.70 -16.80 25.49
N SER A 145 2.53 -17.32 26.71
CA SER A 145 2.18 -16.52 27.90
C SER A 145 3.15 -16.54 29.09
N ASP A 146 4.44 -16.78 28.87
CA ASP A 146 5.44 -16.82 29.97
C ASP A 146 6.42 -15.63 29.84
N ASP A 147 5.94 -14.38 30.02
CA ASP A 147 6.68 -13.09 29.90
C ASP A 147 6.86 -12.50 28.49
N GLN A 148 6.51 -13.26 27.44
CA GLN A 148 6.68 -12.81 26.04
C GLN A 148 5.52 -11.95 25.53
N SER A 149 4.31 -12.18 26.04
CA SER A 149 3.13 -11.36 25.75
C SER A 149 2.88 -10.39 26.90
N PHE A 150 2.95 -9.08 26.66
CA PHE A 150 2.91 -8.09 27.74
C PHE A 150 2.30 -6.75 27.31
N ILE A 151 1.79 -6.02 28.29
CA ILE A 151 1.40 -4.62 28.15
C ILE A 151 2.66 -3.76 28.34
N TYR A 152 2.80 -2.72 27.54
CA TYR A 152 3.89 -1.75 27.68
C TYR A 152 3.35 -0.32 27.51
N VAL A 153 4.02 0.62 28.16
CA VAL A 153 3.61 2.02 28.21
C VAL A 153 4.55 2.93 27.42
N GLY A 154 4.02 4.04 26.91
CA GLY A 154 4.71 4.89 25.96
C GLY A 154 4.85 4.22 24.60
N ASN A 155 5.96 4.46 23.90
CA ASN A 155 6.23 3.89 22.57
C ASN A 155 7.39 2.86 22.58
N SER A 156 7.73 2.32 23.76
CA SER A 156 8.86 1.41 23.93
C SER A 156 8.44 0.11 24.61
N THR A 157 8.73 -1.01 23.95
CA THR A 157 8.45 -2.37 24.46
C THR A 157 9.33 -2.74 25.66
N SER A 158 10.35 -1.93 25.98
CA SER A 158 11.15 -2.08 27.18
C SER A 158 10.39 -1.63 28.43
N ASN A 159 9.41 -0.74 28.29
CA ASN A 159 8.68 -0.17 29.42
C ASN A 159 7.44 -1.00 29.78
N LYS A 160 7.68 -2.14 30.43
CA LYS A 160 6.64 -3.11 30.82
C LYS A 160 5.97 -2.78 32.17
N THR A 161 6.54 -1.85 32.92
CA THR A 161 6.04 -1.46 34.24
C THR A 161 4.88 -0.49 34.08
N LEU A 162 3.68 -0.89 34.53
CA LEU A 162 2.53 -0.01 34.52
C LEU A 162 2.72 1.12 35.55
N PRO A 163 2.43 2.38 35.19
CA PRO A 163 2.47 3.48 36.13
C PRO A 163 1.39 3.28 37.19
N THR A 164 1.70 3.60 38.45
CA THR A 164 0.74 3.55 39.55
C THR A 164 -0.10 4.83 39.66
N LYS A 165 0.42 5.93 39.10
CA LYS A 165 -0.19 7.26 39.12
C LYS A 165 -0.28 7.89 37.74
N VAL A 166 -1.30 8.71 37.54
CA VAL A 166 -1.46 9.52 36.33
C VAL A 166 -0.36 10.57 36.27
N THR A 167 0.34 10.65 35.14
CA THR A 167 1.43 11.60 34.88
C THR A 167 0.97 12.72 33.95
N LEU A 168 1.63 13.86 34.01
CA LEU A 168 1.29 15.01 33.16
C LEU A 168 1.46 14.68 31.68
N GLY A 169 0.47 15.01 30.86
CA GLY A 169 0.51 14.80 29.42
C GLY A 169 -0.13 13.49 28.98
N THR A 170 0.40 12.88 27.92
CA THR A 170 -0.20 11.70 27.29
C THR A 170 0.38 10.42 27.87
N MET A 171 -0.48 9.55 28.39
CA MET A 171 -0.13 8.21 28.82
C MET A 171 -0.64 7.21 27.77
N GLN A 172 0.30 6.59 27.06
CA GLN A 172 0.02 5.60 26.02
C GLN A 172 0.19 4.19 26.59
N TYR A 173 -0.75 3.30 26.30
CA TYR A 173 -0.71 1.88 26.65
C TYR A 173 -0.86 1.05 25.38
N ASN A 174 -0.08 -0.02 25.28
CA ASN A 174 -0.06 -0.92 24.14
C ASN A 174 0.07 -2.35 24.62
N TYR A 175 -0.30 -3.29 23.77
CA TYR A 175 -0.14 -4.71 24.01
C TYR A 175 0.68 -5.34 22.89
N GLN A 176 1.58 -6.25 23.26
CA GLN A 176 2.29 -7.11 22.34
C GLN A 176 1.91 -8.55 22.65
N ALA A 177 1.30 -9.23 21.67
CA ALA A 177 1.02 -10.65 21.72
C ALA A 177 2.14 -11.41 21.02
N HIS A 178 2.69 -12.41 21.70
CA HIS A 178 3.63 -13.37 21.12
C HIS A 178 2.86 -14.64 20.75
N HIS A 179 3.04 -15.12 19.53
CA HIS A 179 2.32 -16.27 19.01
C HIS A 179 3.29 -17.33 18.51
N GLY A 180 2.94 -18.60 18.70
CA GLY A 180 3.66 -19.72 18.12
C GLY A 180 3.54 -19.76 16.59
N ALA A 181 4.20 -20.74 15.97
CA ALA A 181 4.08 -20.97 14.54
C ALA A 181 2.64 -21.35 14.14
N GLY A 182 2.18 -20.83 13.01
CA GLY A 182 0.86 -21.14 12.45
C GLY A 182 0.80 -22.50 11.77
N ASP A 183 -0.38 -22.85 11.24
CA ASP A 183 -0.56 -24.10 10.52
C ASP A 183 0.07 -24.03 9.11
N THR A 184 0.40 -25.20 8.55
CA THR A 184 0.76 -25.30 7.12
C THR A 184 -0.49 -25.15 6.26
N LEU A 185 -0.52 -24.10 5.46
CA LEU A 185 -1.64 -23.76 4.59
C LEU A 185 -1.57 -24.54 3.28
N LEU A 186 -2.72 -25.07 2.88
CA LEU A 186 -2.88 -25.86 1.65
C LEU A 186 -3.84 -25.14 0.68
N THR A 187 -3.72 -25.45 -0.60
CA THR A 187 -4.66 -25.04 -1.64
C THR A 187 -5.93 -25.91 -1.60
N SER A 188 -6.92 -25.59 -2.43
CA SER A 188 -8.13 -26.43 -2.58
C SER A 188 -7.80 -27.88 -2.96
N LYS A 189 -6.68 -28.11 -3.67
CA LYS A 189 -6.20 -29.43 -4.10
C LYS A 189 -5.28 -30.12 -3.08
N GLY A 190 -5.05 -29.52 -1.91
CA GLY A 190 -4.20 -30.10 -0.87
C GLY A 190 -2.69 -29.90 -1.08
N ASN A 191 -2.27 -29.20 -2.14
CA ASN A 191 -0.87 -28.82 -2.32
C ASN A 191 -0.49 -27.70 -1.35
N LYS A 192 0.82 -27.52 -1.10
CA LYS A 192 1.30 -26.42 -0.26
C LYS A 192 0.95 -25.06 -0.90
N ALA A 193 0.23 -24.23 -0.17
CA ALA A 193 -0.15 -22.89 -0.65
C ALA A 193 1.07 -21.98 -0.83
N THR A 194 0.98 -21.05 -1.78
CA THR A 194 2.06 -20.11 -2.12
C THR A 194 2.13 -18.90 -1.19
N VAL A 195 1.22 -18.80 -0.21
CA VAL A 195 1.29 -17.81 0.87
C VAL A 195 2.66 -17.88 1.53
N SER A 196 3.30 -16.74 1.72
CA SER A 196 4.62 -16.66 2.35
C SER A 196 4.60 -15.69 3.53
N PRO A 197 5.14 -16.08 4.70
CA PRO A 197 5.68 -17.40 5.04
C PRO A 197 4.58 -18.47 5.26
N ASN A 198 4.87 -19.76 4.97
CA ASN A 198 3.96 -20.89 5.18
C ASN A 198 4.71 -22.15 5.70
N PRO A 199 4.55 -22.51 6.99
CA PRO A 199 3.69 -21.85 7.99
C PRO A 199 4.16 -20.45 8.38
N LEU A 200 3.31 -19.64 9.04
CA LEU A 200 3.79 -18.42 9.70
C LEU A 200 4.75 -18.85 10.81
N PRO A 201 6.01 -18.37 10.85
CA PRO A 201 6.88 -18.65 11.99
C PRO A 201 6.33 -18.01 13.26
N GLU A 202 6.84 -18.46 14.40
CA GLU A 202 6.67 -17.79 15.68
C GLU A 202 7.06 -16.31 15.57
N GLY A 203 6.30 -15.44 16.24
CA GLY A 203 6.48 -14.01 16.09
C GLY A 203 5.55 -13.18 16.97
N THR A 204 5.51 -11.88 16.68
CA THR A 204 4.81 -10.88 17.50
C THR A 204 3.81 -10.09 16.69
N VAL A 205 2.66 -9.79 17.30
CA VAL A 205 1.72 -8.79 16.80
C VAL A 205 1.45 -7.72 17.86
N LYS A 206 1.47 -6.46 17.46
CA LYS A 206 1.21 -5.31 18.33
C LYS A 206 -0.24 -4.86 18.18
N SER A 207 -0.85 -4.46 19.29
CA SER A 207 -2.16 -3.81 19.27
C SER A 207 -2.07 -2.36 18.79
N GLY A 208 -3.22 -1.76 18.48
CA GLY A 208 -3.34 -0.31 18.53
C GLY A 208 -3.10 0.23 19.94
N ALA A 209 -2.80 1.52 20.05
CA ALA A 209 -2.59 2.19 21.33
C ALA A 209 -3.92 2.67 21.94
N VAL A 210 -4.00 2.63 23.27
CA VAL A 210 -5.06 3.31 24.05
C VAL A 210 -4.44 4.36 24.96
N TYR A 211 -5.14 5.47 25.15
CA TYR A 211 -4.59 6.67 25.79
C TYR A 211 -5.38 7.08 27.03
N LEU A 212 -4.67 7.63 28.00
CA LEU A 212 -5.18 8.49 29.06
C LEU A 212 -4.42 9.81 29.02
N TYR A 213 -5.05 10.87 29.51
CA TYR A 213 -4.41 12.19 29.55
C TYR A 213 -4.40 12.72 30.97
N GLY A 214 -3.20 12.94 31.53
CA GLY A 214 -3.05 13.63 32.79
C GLY A 214 -2.93 15.13 32.58
N THR A 215 -3.62 15.90 33.42
CA THR A 215 -3.61 17.36 33.37
C THR A 215 -3.67 17.95 34.77
N TYR A 216 -3.31 19.22 34.89
CA TYR A 216 -3.63 20.01 36.07
C TYR A 216 -4.91 20.82 35.81
N PRO A 217 -5.82 20.91 36.79
CA PRO A 217 -7.05 21.68 36.65
C PRO A 217 -6.76 23.18 36.54
N PHE A 218 -7.62 23.89 35.80
CA PHE A 218 -7.71 25.35 35.86
C PHE A 218 -8.79 25.73 36.86
N TYR A 219 -8.62 26.87 37.53
CA TYR A 219 -9.63 27.39 38.46
C TYR A 219 -9.98 28.82 38.10
N CYS A 220 -11.12 29.29 38.58
CA CYS A 220 -11.51 30.69 38.49
C CYS A 220 -12.41 31.06 39.67
N ASN A 221 -12.71 32.34 39.82
CA ASN A 221 -13.77 32.79 40.72
C ASN A 221 -15.14 32.96 40.04
N GLY A 222 -15.37 32.23 38.95
CA GLY A 222 -16.58 32.27 38.14
C GLY A 222 -17.12 30.86 37.85
N SER A 223 -17.37 30.54 36.58
CA SER A 223 -17.83 29.22 36.14
C SER A 223 -17.25 28.88 34.76
N SER A 224 -17.34 27.62 34.34
CA SER A 224 -16.93 27.23 32.99
C SER A 224 -17.79 27.91 31.92
N ALA A 225 -17.16 28.21 30.78
CA ALA A 225 -17.84 28.77 29.63
C ALA A 225 -17.33 28.16 28.33
N SER A 226 -18.12 28.28 27.27
CA SER A 226 -17.68 27.89 25.94
C SER A 226 -16.51 28.74 25.46
N THR A 227 -15.61 28.14 24.68
CA THR A 227 -14.53 28.86 23.96
C THR A 227 -14.91 29.19 22.52
N SER A 228 -16.06 28.67 22.06
CA SER A 228 -16.52 28.76 20.67
C SER A 228 -17.80 29.57 20.50
N ALA A 229 -18.61 29.73 21.54
CA ALA A 229 -19.90 30.41 21.49
C ALA A 229 -20.11 31.31 22.71
N GLY A 230 -21.00 32.28 22.57
CA GLY A 230 -21.46 33.10 23.69
C GLY A 230 -22.40 32.33 24.61
N ASP A 231 -22.14 32.41 25.91
CA ASP A 231 -23.01 31.93 26.97
C ASP A 231 -23.97 33.05 27.39
N THR A 232 -25.19 32.68 27.79
CA THR A 232 -26.20 33.62 28.29
C THR A 232 -26.43 33.53 29.80
N ASN A 233 -25.97 32.45 30.43
CA ASN A 233 -26.14 32.20 31.86
C ASN A 233 -24.85 32.56 32.62
N PHE A 234 -24.78 33.79 33.12
CA PHE A 234 -23.66 34.30 33.92
C PHE A 234 -23.90 34.11 35.42
N PRO A 235 -22.85 33.81 36.21
CA PRO A 235 -22.99 33.72 37.66
C PRO A 235 -23.35 35.08 38.27
N SER A 236 -24.13 35.08 39.35
CA SER A 236 -24.58 36.30 40.04
C SER A 236 -23.63 36.76 41.15
N ALA A 237 -22.67 35.92 41.55
CA ALA A 237 -21.66 36.20 42.57
C ALA A 237 -20.33 35.54 42.20
N ALA A 238 -19.23 36.04 42.77
CA ALA A 238 -17.93 35.39 42.65
C ALA A 238 -17.90 34.10 43.50
N ALA A 239 -17.36 33.03 42.93
CA ALA A 239 -17.20 31.73 43.59
C ALA A 239 -15.73 31.32 43.52
N PRO A 240 -14.88 31.75 44.47
CA PRO A 240 -13.45 31.47 44.47
C PRO A 240 -13.14 29.99 44.32
N ASP A 241 -12.00 29.68 43.68
CA ASP A 241 -11.50 28.31 43.51
C ASP A 241 -12.48 27.34 42.82
N THR A 242 -13.36 27.86 41.97
CA THR A 242 -14.22 27.02 41.12
C THR A 242 -13.35 26.28 40.10
N LYS A 243 -13.30 24.95 40.24
CA LYS A 243 -12.60 24.04 39.33
C LYS A 243 -13.30 23.98 37.98
N LEU A 244 -12.55 24.27 36.91
CA LEU A 244 -13.03 24.15 35.54
C LEU A 244 -12.95 22.70 35.05
N PRO A 245 -13.75 22.32 34.03
CA PRO A 245 -13.64 21.01 33.38
C PRO A 245 -12.20 20.72 32.94
N LEU A 246 -11.76 19.49 33.17
CA LEU A 246 -10.42 19.07 32.77
C LEU A 246 -10.28 19.15 31.24
N GLN A 247 -9.15 19.68 30.79
CA GLN A 247 -8.76 19.73 29.39
C GLN A 247 -7.45 18.99 29.19
N LYS A 248 -7.17 18.55 27.96
CA LYS A 248 -5.87 17.92 27.69
C LYS A 248 -4.78 18.95 27.95
N TRP A 249 -3.62 18.49 28.42
CA TRP A 249 -2.50 19.41 28.64
C TRP A 249 -2.10 20.17 27.37
N THR A 250 -2.31 19.58 26.19
CA THR A 250 -2.04 20.19 24.88
C THR A 250 -3.11 21.19 24.42
N ASP A 251 -4.28 21.23 25.07
CA ASP A 251 -5.34 22.16 24.71
C ASP A 251 -4.92 23.59 25.08
N THR A 252 -5.14 24.52 24.16
CA THR A 252 -4.64 25.89 24.28
C THR A 252 -5.71 26.90 24.64
N LEU A 253 -6.99 26.52 24.71
CA LEU A 253 -8.10 27.45 24.90
C LEU A 253 -8.95 27.07 26.10
N ILE A 254 -8.92 27.89 27.14
CA ILE A 254 -9.71 27.71 28.35
C ILE A 254 -10.82 28.77 28.39
N GLY A 255 -12.07 28.38 28.62
CA GLY A 255 -13.21 29.29 28.69
C GLY A 255 -13.77 29.41 30.10
N ALA A 256 -13.98 30.64 30.58
CA ALA A 256 -14.62 30.91 31.85
C ALA A 256 -15.54 32.14 31.76
N LYS A 257 -16.60 32.13 32.56
CA LYS A 257 -17.55 33.24 32.69
C LYS A 257 -17.64 33.70 34.12
N PHE A 258 -17.89 34.99 34.30
CA PHE A 258 -17.73 35.64 35.57
C PHE A 258 -18.90 36.57 35.88
N ALA A 259 -19.15 36.77 37.17
CA ALA A 259 -20.13 37.71 37.66
C ALA A 259 -19.68 39.15 37.41
N SER A 260 -20.62 40.09 37.45
CA SER A 260 -20.30 41.50 37.29
C SER A 260 -19.41 42.00 38.44
N GLU A 261 -18.20 42.48 38.12
CA GLU A 261 -17.32 43.09 39.12
C GLU A 261 -18.00 44.32 39.71
N ALA A 262 -18.61 45.16 38.86
CA ALA A 262 -19.28 46.39 39.28
C ALA A 262 -20.45 46.14 40.24
N ALA A 263 -21.12 44.98 40.14
CA ALA A 263 -22.20 44.61 41.05
C ALA A 263 -21.70 43.91 42.31
N THR A 264 -20.60 43.15 42.23
CA THR A 264 -20.14 42.27 43.33
C THR A 264 -19.00 42.87 44.16
N GLY A 265 -18.37 43.96 43.71
CA GLY A 265 -17.18 44.49 44.39
C GLY A 265 -15.92 43.64 44.19
N THR A 266 -16.00 42.49 43.52
CA THR A 266 -14.95 41.47 43.48
C THR A 266 -14.30 41.42 42.10
N ARG A 267 -12.96 41.37 42.05
CA ARG A 267 -12.20 41.26 40.79
C ARG A 267 -12.27 39.87 40.21
N LEU A 268 -12.25 39.76 38.89
CA LEU A 268 -12.16 38.47 38.22
C LEU A 268 -10.79 37.84 38.47
N GLU A 269 -10.77 36.55 38.77
CA GLU A 269 -9.56 35.78 38.99
C GLU A 269 -9.59 34.49 38.18
N PHE A 270 -8.56 34.26 37.37
CA PHE A 270 -8.32 33.02 36.64
C PHE A 270 -6.99 32.42 37.07
N TYR A 271 -7.01 31.18 37.54
CA TYR A 271 -5.86 30.47 38.08
C TYR A 271 -5.42 29.38 37.10
N PHE A 272 -4.13 29.37 36.78
CA PHE A 272 -3.51 28.40 35.89
C PHE A 272 -2.20 27.88 36.48
N PRO A 273 -1.81 26.62 36.17
CA PRO A 273 -0.54 26.06 36.62
C PRO A 273 0.64 26.93 36.18
N SER A 274 1.67 27.04 37.01
CA SER A 274 2.84 27.89 36.75
C SER A 274 3.64 27.46 35.51
N GLU A 275 3.50 26.20 35.12
CA GLU A 275 4.02 25.57 33.90
C GLU A 275 3.27 26.00 32.63
N LYS A 276 2.24 26.84 32.76
CA LYS A 276 1.54 27.49 31.64
C LYS A 276 1.77 29.01 31.66
N ASN A 277 1.72 29.60 30.48
CA ASN A 277 1.61 31.03 30.26
C ASN A 277 0.31 31.37 29.54
N VAL A 278 -0.36 32.45 29.94
CA VAL A 278 -1.46 33.05 29.20
C VAL A 278 -0.88 34.04 28.19
N SER A 279 -1.03 33.76 26.90
CA SER A 279 -0.48 34.60 25.83
C SER A 279 -1.52 35.57 25.24
N LYS A 280 -2.82 35.28 25.42
CA LYS A 280 -3.91 36.12 24.94
C LYS A 280 -5.17 35.91 25.77
N VAL A 281 -5.92 36.99 25.99
CA VAL A 281 -7.25 36.96 26.59
C VAL A 281 -8.22 37.63 25.63
N GLU A 282 -9.38 37.02 25.43
CA GLU A 282 -10.44 37.54 24.59
C GLU A 282 -11.77 37.49 25.37
N PHE A 283 -12.62 38.50 25.19
CA PHE A 283 -13.97 38.51 25.73
C PHE A 283 -14.99 38.27 24.62
N TYR A 284 -16.12 37.65 24.94
CA TYR A 284 -17.21 37.51 23.98
C TYR A 284 -18.08 38.77 23.98
N ASN A 285 -18.12 39.47 22.84
CA ASN A 285 -18.98 40.63 22.66
C ASN A 285 -20.36 40.18 22.16
N THR A 286 -21.38 40.36 23.01
CA THR A 286 -22.76 39.94 22.72
C THR A 286 -23.45 40.78 21.65
N VAL A 287 -22.97 42.00 21.39
CA VAL A 287 -23.49 42.87 20.34
C VAL A 287 -22.95 42.45 18.97
N SER A 288 -21.64 42.19 18.87
CA SER A 288 -21.01 41.80 17.62
C SER A 288 -21.08 40.28 17.34
N GLY A 289 -21.38 39.48 18.36
CA GLY A 289 -21.37 38.02 18.29
C GLY A 289 -19.97 37.43 18.09
N LYS A 290 -18.91 38.18 18.42
CA LYS A 290 -17.51 37.83 18.14
C LYS A 290 -16.64 37.89 19.39
N TRP A 291 -15.55 37.13 19.33
CA TRP A 291 -14.46 37.24 20.29
C TRP A 291 -13.59 38.44 19.97
N GLU A 292 -13.38 39.29 20.96
CA GLU A 292 -12.60 40.52 20.85
C GLU A 292 -11.47 40.53 21.89
N VAL A 293 -10.34 41.16 21.57
CA VAL A 293 -9.16 41.17 22.43
C VAL A 293 -9.47 41.88 23.75
N PHE A 294 -9.23 41.20 24.86
CA PHE A 294 -9.23 41.80 26.18
C PHE A 294 -7.81 42.31 26.46
N GLY A 295 -7.64 43.63 26.41
CA GLY A 295 -6.33 44.29 26.46
C GLY A 295 -5.47 43.89 27.66
N THR A 296 -4.17 43.78 27.44
CA THR A 296 -3.17 43.41 28.47
C THR A 296 -3.05 44.44 29.60
N ASP A 297 -3.52 45.66 29.37
CA ASP A 297 -3.63 46.74 30.35
C ASP A 297 -4.77 46.52 31.37
N LYS A 298 -5.71 45.60 31.07
CA LYS A 298 -6.90 45.33 31.88
C LYS A 298 -6.73 44.18 32.88
N TYR A 299 -5.55 43.58 32.93
CA TYR A 299 -5.25 42.52 33.89
C TYR A 299 -3.77 42.47 34.24
N THR A 300 -3.47 41.81 35.35
CA THR A 300 -2.11 41.50 35.79
C THR A 300 -2.02 40.01 36.10
N VAL A 301 -0.83 39.42 35.91
CA VAL A 301 -0.53 38.04 36.30
C VAL A 301 0.42 38.09 37.49
N SER A 302 0.12 37.34 38.54
CA SER A 302 0.93 37.23 39.76
C SER A 302 0.98 35.79 40.25
N ASP A 303 1.94 35.47 41.11
CA ASP A 303 1.99 34.15 41.76
C ASP A 303 0.80 33.96 42.70
N ALA A 304 0.25 32.74 42.71
CA ALA A 304 -0.93 32.37 43.51
C ALA A 304 -0.61 31.30 44.57
N GLY A 305 0.67 31.01 44.80
CA GLY A 305 1.12 29.96 45.70
C GLY A 305 0.80 28.55 45.18
N ASN A 306 0.82 27.57 46.10
CA ASN A 306 0.57 26.17 45.77
C ASN A 306 -0.90 25.79 45.98
N LYS A 307 -1.43 24.97 45.07
CA LYS A 307 -2.72 24.30 45.21
C LYS A 307 -2.51 22.79 45.29
N THR A 308 -3.31 22.13 46.15
CA THR A 308 -3.29 20.67 46.29
C THR A 308 -4.11 20.01 45.16
N VAL A 309 -3.46 19.23 44.32
CA VAL A 309 -4.08 18.38 43.29
C VAL A 309 -3.75 16.92 43.60
N GLN A 310 -4.75 16.12 44.02
CA GLN A 310 -4.60 14.69 44.33
C GLN A 310 -3.41 14.38 45.27
N SER A 311 -3.22 15.22 46.29
CA SER A 311 -2.13 15.19 47.28
C SER A 311 -0.77 15.72 46.81
N VAL A 312 -0.65 16.21 45.58
CA VAL A 312 0.55 16.91 45.08
C VAL A 312 0.36 18.42 45.22
N GLN A 313 1.36 19.13 45.73
CA GLN A 313 1.38 20.60 45.76
C GLN A 313 1.90 21.11 44.41
N ILE A 314 1.07 21.85 43.68
CA ILE A 314 1.41 22.41 42.37
C ILE A 314 1.39 23.93 42.46
N ALA A 315 2.41 24.59 41.92
CA ALA A 315 2.49 26.04 41.90
C ALA A 315 1.53 26.62 40.85
N TYR A 316 0.76 27.65 41.22
CA TYR A 316 -0.18 28.32 40.35
C TYR A 316 0.16 29.80 40.20
N LYS A 317 -0.22 30.36 39.06
CA LYS A 317 -0.32 31.80 38.83
C LYS A 317 -1.80 32.18 38.75
N LYS A 318 -2.09 33.44 39.05
CA LYS A 318 -3.41 34.03 38.87
C LYS A 318 -3.37 35.26 37.99
N LEU A 319 -4.34 35.35 37.09
CA LEU A 319 -4.68 36.55 36.35
C LEU A 319 -5.79 37.27 37.10
N THR A 320 -5.57 38.54 37.45
CA THR A 320 -6.54 39.40 38.12
C THR A 320 -6.78 40.66 37.28
N THR A 321 -8.04 41.00 37.05
CA THR A 321 -8.45 42.22 36.34
C THR A 321 -8.07 43.49 37.09
N THR A 322 -7.78 44.55 36.34
CA THR A 322 -7.34 45.87 36.83
C THR A 322 -8.12 47.00 36.17
N GLY A 323 -8.02 48.23 36.70
CA GLY A 323 -8.67 49.41 36.14
C GLY A 323 -10.17 49.50 36.48
N ALA A 324 -10.99 50.00 35.56
CA ALA A 324 -12.43 50.12 35.77
C ALA A 324 -13.08 48.75 36.02
N MET A 325 -14.09 48.69 36.89
CA MET A 325 -14.80 47.44 37.17
C MET A 325 -15.69 47.06 35.99
N SER A 326 -15.57 45.82 35.55
CA SER A 326 -16.30 45.27 34.42
C SER A 326 -17.71 44.81 34.80
N GLY A 327 -18.59 44.74 33.82
CA GLY A 327 -19.84 43.97 33.93
C GLY A 327 -19.58 42.46 33.96
N ALA A 328 -20.63 41.65 33.84
CA ALA A 328 -20.46 40.21 33.67
C ALA A 328 -19.74 39.93 32.34
N LEU A 329 -18.71 39.08 32.38
CA LEU A 329 -17.85 38.81 31.22
C LEU A 329 -17.69 37.31 31.00
N GLN A 330 -17.66 36.91 29.73
CA GLN A 330 -17.17 35.60 29.30
C GLN A 330 -15.82 35.81 28.65
N LEU A 331 -14.82 35.14 29.17
CA LEU A 331 -13.44 35.22 28.71
C LEU A 331 -12.99 33.86 28.18
N ARG A 332 -12.16 33.89 27.15
CA ARG A 332 -11.32 32.75 26.76
C ARG A 332 -9.85 33.13 26.88
N PHE A 333 -9.07 32.20 27.40
CA PHE A 333 -7.65 32.34 27.66
C PHE A 333 -6.89 31.45 26.68
N THR A 334 -6.00 32.03 25.90
CA THR A 334 -5.02 31.26 25.13
C THR A 334 -3.83 30.95 26.03
N VAL A 335 -3.63 29.66 26.30
CA VAL A 335 -2.55 29.15 27.14
C VAL A 335 -1.53 28.38 26.30
N SER A 336 -0.28 28.41 26.75
CA SER A 336 0.83 27.68 26.16
C SER A 336 1.75 27.18 27.27
N ASP A 337 2.54 26.14 27.01
CA ASP A 337 3.57 25.72 27.97
C ASP A 337 4.52 26.88 28.25
N ALA A 338 4.75 27.17 29.53
CA ALA A 338 5.82 28.05 29.93
C ALA A 338 7.11 27.36 29.48
N GLY A 339 7.78 27.92 28.46
CA GLY A 339 8.96 27.31 27.85
C GLY A 339 9.89 26.80 28.93
N LYS A 340 10.15 25.48 28.95
CA LYS A 340 11.10 24.89 29.88
C LYS A 340 12.40 25.66 29.72
N LYS A 341 12.82 26.39 30.76
CA LYS A 341 14.20 26.83 30.82
C LYS A 341 15.04 25.53 30.88
N LEU A 342 16.13 25.48 30.12
CA LEU A 342 17.11 24.39 30.09
C LEU A 342 17.84 24.19 31.45
N VAL A 343 17.24 24.60 32.57
CA VAL A 343 17.93 24.73 33.85
C VAL A 343 17.15 24.08 35.01
N ASP A 344 15.94 23.57 34.78
CA ASP A 344 15.09 23.01 35.84
C ASP A 344 14.83 21.48 35.70
N GLU A 345 15.49 20.79 34.77
CA GLU A 345 15.63 19.33 34.83
C GLU A 345 17.11 18.99 35.03
N PRO A 346 17.47 18.17 36.04
CA PRO A 346 18.82 17.65 36.10
C PRO A 346 19.05 16.78 34.85
N ASP A 347 20.19 16.95 34.18
CA ASP A 347 20.54 16.09 33.05
C ASP A 347 20.55 14.64 33.54
N THR A 348 19.77 13.78 32.90
CA THR A 348 19.69 12.36 33.25
C THR A 348 20.35 11.50 32.16
N TYR A 349 21.03 10.43 32.57
CA TYR A 349 21.52 9.38 31.67
C TYR A 349 20.75 8.09 31.99
N ASN A 350 19.98 7.56 31.03
CA ASN A 350 19.08 6.42 31.23
C ASN A 350 18.04 6.59 32.38
N GLY A 351 17.65 7.84 32.68
CA GLY A 351 16.63 8.13 33.69
C GLY A 351 17.14 8.26 35.13
N GLU A 352 18.46 8.18 35.34
CA GLU A 352 19.11 8.54 36.61
C GLU A 352 19.83 9.89 36.48
N GLU A 353 19.82 10.68 37.55
CA GLU A 353 20.52 11.97 37.65
C GLU A 353 22.02 11.78 37.34
N ILE A 354 22.60 12.59 36.45
CA ILE A 354 24.04 12.55 36.18
C ILE A 354 24.77 13.15 37.38
N THR A 355 25.15 12.29 38.31
CA THR A 355 26.01 12.62 39.45
C THR A 355 27.49 12.42 39.08
N ASP A 356 28.40 12.96 39.90
CA ASP A 356 29.86 12.75 39.75
C ASP A 356 30.23 11.25 39.70
N GLU A 357 29.42 10.40 40.33
CA GLU A 357 29.59 8.93 40.32
C GLU A 357 29.21 8.30 38.97
N VAL A 358 28.18 8.82 38.28
CA VAL A 358 27.79 8.38 36.93
C VAL A 358 28.87 8.79 35.91
N ILE A 359 29.42 10.00 36.03
CA ILE A 359 30.55 10.45 35.22
C ILE A 359 31.79 9.56 35.47
N ALA A 360 32.06 9.20 36.73
CA ALA A 360 33.13 8.28 37.08
C ALA A 360 32.91 6.85 36.54
N MET A 361 31.66 6.36 36.47
CA MET A 361 31.34 5.07 35.87
C MET A 361 31.47 5.06 34.35
N LEU A 362 31.05 6.13 33.65
CA LEU A 362 31.25 6.27 32.21
C LEU A 362 32.74 6.35 31.86
N ALA A 363 33.54 7.05 32.68
CA ALA A 363 34.99 7.11 32.53
C ALA A 363 35.67 5.74 32.74
N ARG A 364 35.11 4.87 33.60
CA ARG A 364 35.62 3.50 33.83
C ARG A 364 35.23 2.48 32.76
N ASN A 365 34.12 2.69 32.05
CA ASN A 365 33.58 1.74 31.07
C ASN A 365 33.87 2.09 29.60
N SER A 366 34.48 3.24 29.32
CA SER A 366 34.94 3.57 27.97
C SER A 366 36.14 2.71 27.57
N ARG A 367 35.99 1.90 26.52
CA ARG A 367 37.08 1.12 25.90
C ARG A 367 37.88 1.90 24.85
N GLU A 368 37.53 3.16 24.59
CA GLU A 368 38.32 4.07 23.78
C GLU A 368 38.64 5.33 24.58
N VAL A 369 39.93 5.63 24.70
CA VAL A 369 40.44 6.83 25.33
C VAL A 369 40.89 7.77 24.20
N PRO A 370 40.10 8.77 23.78
CA PRO A 370 40.68 9.88 23.05
C PRO A 370 41.34 10.78 24.11
N PHE A 371 42.67 10.76 24.13
CA PHE A 371 43.55 11.60 24.96
C PHE A 371 43.72 11.18 26.42
N ALA A 372 44.58 10.18 26.64
CA ALA A 372 45.34 10.10 27.88
C ALA A 372 46.52 11.08 27.81
N MET A 373 46.47 12.17 28.58
CA MET A 373 47.68 12.77 29.17
C MET A 373 47.63 12.53 30.68
N PRO A 374 48.74 12.11 31.33
CA PRO A 374 48.73 11.82 32.75
C PRO A 374 48.51 13.10 33.55
N MET A 375 47.42 13.11 34.32
CA MET A 375 47.19 14.09 35.37
C MET A 375 48.19 13.83 36.50
N ASN A 376 49.27 14.60 36.53
CA ASN A 376 49.92 14.89 37.80
C ASN A 376 50.08 16.40 37.95
N ASN A 377 49.51 16.90 39.03
CA ASN A 377 49.53 18.27 39.56
C ASN A 377 48.32 19.15 39.17
N VAL A 378 47.30 19.04 40.02
CA VAL A 378 46.36 20.13 40.32
C VAL A 378 47.15 21.38 40.68
N MET A 379 46.96 22.47 39.94
CA MET A 379 47.01 23.82 40.49
C MET A 379 45.86 24.65 39.90
N PRO A 380 45.26 25.55 40.69
CA PRO A 380 43.97 26.15 40.42
C PRO A 380 44.09 27.19 39.30
N MET A 381 43.06 27.30 38.46
CA MET A 381 42.90 28.43 37.55
C MET A 381 42.68 29.69 38.39
N ALA A 382 43.79 30.34 38.74
CA ALA A 382 43.80 31.71 39.18
C ALA A 382 43.37 32.57 37.99
N SER A 383 42.32 33.35 38.23
CA SER A 383 42.07 34.55 37.47
C SER A 383 43.31 35.44 37.47
N THR A 384 43.41 36.28 36.45
CA THR A 384 44.25 37.49 36.33
C THR A 384 45.58 37.42 35.58
N THR A 385 45.66 38.42 34.69
CA THR A 385 46.83 39.12 34.12
C THR A 385 47.65 38.42 33.06
N GLY A 386 47.60 39.02 31.86
CA GLY A 386 48.43 38.69 30.74
C GLY A 386 49.90 38.71 31.10
N ASN A 387 50.58 37.63 30.73
CA ASN A 387 52.01 37.58 30.49
C ASN A 387 52.28 36.32 29.66
N ARG A 388 52.16 36.41 28.34
CA ARG A 388 52.89 35.47 27.47
C ARG A 388 54.38 35.81 27.60
N PRO A 389 55.27 34.83 27.81
CA PRO A 389 56.71 35.10 27.82
C PRO A 389 57.08 35.75 26.48
N ALA A 390 57.63 36.96 26.54
CA ALA A 390 58.28 37.55 25.39
C ALA A 390 59.52 36.70 25.10
N GLY A 391 59.40 35.78 24.16
CA GLY A 391 60.57 35.17 23.53
C GLY A 391 61.36 36.31 22.89
N VAL A 392 62.55 36.58 23.44
CA VAL A 392 63.52 37.49 22.82
C VAL A 392 63.89 36.88 21.48
N ALA A 393 63.26 37.36 20.41
CA ALA A 393 63.70 37.09 19.06
C ALA A 393 65.03 37.82 18.89
N SER A 394 66.13 37.07 19.01
CA SER A 394 67.45 37.54 18.62
C SER A 394 67.45 37.61 17.08
N PHE A 395 67.18 38.80 16.53
CA PHE A 395 67.27 39.04 15.10
C PHE A 395 68.75 39.15 14.72
N ALA A 396 69.42 38.01 14.65
CA ALA A 396 70.78 37.90 14.15
C ALA A 396 70.78 37.68 12.64
N VAL A 397 69.98 38.44 11.88
CA VAL A 397 70.13 38.65 10.44
C VAL A 397 69.12 39.70 9.99
N ASN A 398 69.57 40.57 9.10
CA ASN A 398 68.73 41.52 8.38
C ASN A 398 67.48 40.81 7.83
N PHE A 399 66.30 41.42 8.00
CA PHE A 399 65.17 41.17 7.12
C PHE A 399 65.60 41.63 5.72
N GLU A 400 66.32 40.78 5.00
CA GLU A 400 66.28 40.84 3.55
C GLU A 400 64.98 40.15 3.15
N PRO A 401 63.97 40.87 2.63
CA PRO A 401 62.89 40.24 1.90
C PRO A 401 63.48 39.71 0.58
N GLY A 402 64.28 38.66 0.68
CA GLY A 402 64.67 37.82 -0.44
C GLY A 402 63.46 37.04 -0.91
N GLY A 403 62.58 37.68 -1.68
CA GLY A 403 61.67 37.01 -2.60
C GLY A 403 60.42 36.33 -2.05
N GLN A 404 60.05 36.46 -0.76
CA GLN A 404 58.73 36.02 -0.30
C GLN A 404 58.00 37.09 0.50
N ALA A 405 56.87 37.54 -0.03
CA ALA A 405 55.96 38.46 0.62
C ALA A 405 55.36 37.85 1.90
N PRO A 406 55.03 38.66 2.93
CA PRO A 406 54.46 38.21 4.21
C PRO A 406 53.07 37.53 4.10
N LEU A 407 52.45 37.60 2.93
CA LEU A 407 51.22 36.91 2.58
C LEU A 407 51.59 35.70 1.73
N ASP A 408 51.37 34.53 2.28
CA ASP A 408 51.63 33.25 1.61
C ASP A 408 50.91 33.20 0.25
N ALA A 409 51.67 33.13 -0.84
CA ALA A 409 51.20 33.09 -2.23
C ALA A 409 50.37 31.83 -2.58
N ARG A 410 49.87 31.09 -1.59
CA ARG A 410 49.11 29.84 -1.71
C ARG A 410 47.64 29.95 -1.31
N GLN A 411 47.19 31.11 -0.82
CA GLN A 411 45.78 31.30 -0.47
C GLN A 411 44.86 31.37 -1.68
N LEU A 412 45.40 31.60 -2.88
CA LEU A 412 44.65 31.65 -4.14
C LEU A 412 45.44 30.94 -5.26
N VAL A 413 44.80 30.00 -5.95
CA VAL A 413 45.28 29.43 -7.20
C VAL A 413 44.29 29.79 -8.33
N PRO A 414 44.77 30.12 -9.55
CA PRO A 414 43.87 30.57 -10.63
C PRO A 414 42.87 29.51 -11.06
N ASN A 415 43.33 28.27 -11.32
CA ASN A 415 42.50 27.19 -11.79
C ASN A 415 42.60 25.97 -10.88
N LYS A 416 41.58 25.10 -10.93
CA LYS A 416 41.58 23.85 -10.17
C LYS A 416 42.82 22.98 -10.41
N THR A 417 43.35 22.93 -11.63
CA THR A 417 44.56 22.16 -11.96
C THR A 417 45.80 22.66 -11.21
N ASP A 418 45.83 23.93 -10.85
CA ASP A 418 46.95 24.56 -10.14
C ASP A 418 46.98 24.15 -8.65
N LEU A 419 45.85 23.63 -8.12
CA LEU A 419 45.71 23.11 -6.76
C LEU A 419 46.53 21.81 -6.53
N ILE A 420 46.90 21.10 -7.59
CA ILE A 420 47.67 19.85 -7.52
C ILE A 420 49.01 19.94 -8.26
N ALA A 421 49.34 21.09 -8.84
CA ALA A 421 50.59 21.26 -9.57
C ALA A 421 51.79 21.22 -8.61
N ALA A 422 52.78 20.37 -8.90
CA ALA A 422 53.96 20.20 -8.04
C ALA A 422 54.73 21.52 -7.82
N ALA A 423 54.78 22.39 -8.84
CA ALA A 423 55.41 23.70 -8.78
C ALA A 423 54.70 24.66 -7.79
N THR A 424 53.42 24.46 -7.49
CA THR A 424 52.67 25.26 -6.52
C THR A 424 53.25 25.10 -5.10
N TYR A 425 53.80 23.90 -4.79
CA TYR A 425 54.19 23.48 -3.45
C TYR A 425 55.68 23.20 -3.24
N SER A 426 56.52 23.27 -4.28
CA SER A 426 57.97 23.03 -4.18
C SER A 426 58.65 24.12 -3.32
N GLY A 427 59.24 23.73 -2.19
CA GLY A 427 60.03 24.61 -1.31
C GLY A 427 59.22 25.44 -0.30
N LYS A 428 58.01 25.03 0.08
CA LYS A 428 57.10 25.82 0.93
C LYS A 428 56.51 25.02 2.10
N ASN A 429 56.13 25.70 3.19
CA ASN A 429 55.55 25.10 4.41
C ASN A 429 54.11 24.62 4.18
N THR A 430 53.88 23.38 3.74
CA THR A 430 52.53 22.79 3.56
C THR A 430 52.10 22.02 4.81
N TYR A 431 50.80 22.06 5.17
CA TYR A 431 50.25 21.37 6.34
C TYR A 431 48.80 20.92 6.13
N ASN A 432 48.38 19.80 6.76
CA ASN A 432 46.97 19.40 6.79
C ASN A 432 46.13 20.50 7.48
N GLY A 433 45.02 20.90 6.87
CA GLY A 433 44.19 22.04 7.28
C GLY A 433 44.46 23.33 6.50
N MET A 434 45.43 23.35 5.59
CA MET A 434 45.71 24.51 4.73
C MET A 434 44.51 24.83 3.84
N LEU A 435 44.03 26.08 3.90
CA LEU A 435 42.94 26.60 3.07
C LEU A 435 43.48 27.24 1.80
N VAL A 436 42.86 26.93 0.66
CA VAL A 436 43.21 27.47 -0.66
C VAL A 436 41.94 27.85 -1.40
N VAL A 437 41.84 29.09 -1.86
CA VAL A 437 40.82 29.54 -2.80
C VAL A 437 41.25 29.16 -4.20
N VAL A 438 40.36 28.55 -4.98
CA VAL A 438 40.52 28.31 -6.40
C VAL A 438 39.69 29.37 -7.13
N GLY A 439 40.30 30.15 -8.02
CA GLY A 439 39.62 31.24 -8.75
C GLY A 439 38.57 30.74 -9.74
N ASP A 440 38.91 29.69 -10.48
CA ASP A 440 38.00 28.95 -11.36
C ASP A 440 38.09 27.44 -11.09
N ASN A 441 36.99 26.88 -10.59
CA ASN A 441 36.87 25.46 -10.28
C ASN A 441 36.53 24.59 -11.51
N GLY A 442 36.54 25.16 -12.71
CA GLY A 442 36.13 24.53 -13.97
C GLY A 442 34.68 24.82 -14.36
N ASP A 443 33.96 25.59 -13.55
CA ASP A 443 32.58 26.04 -13.75
C ASP A 443 32.46 27.58 -13.83
N GLY A 444 33.59 28.30 -13.95
CA GLY A 444 33.65 29.76 -14.01
C GLY A 444 33.40 30.43 -12.65
N LYS A 445 33.44 29.67 -11.54
CA LYS A 445 33.18 30.17 -10.18
C LYS A 445 34.33 29.86 -9.24
N PRO A 446 34.59 30.73 -8.24
CA PRO A 446 35.58 30.45 -7.21
C PRO A 446 35.08 29.37 -6.25
N ALA A 447 36.00 28.59 -5.69
CA ALA A 447 35.74 27.54 -4.70
C ALA A 447 36.77 27.58 -3.57
N LEU A 448 36.41 27.04 -2.39
CA LEU A 448 37.32 26.97 -1.24
C LEU A 448 37.67 25.51 -0.95
N TYR A 449 38.96 25.21 -0.88
CA TYR A 449 39.48 23.88 -0.59
C TYR A 449 40.28 23.88 0.71
N VAL A 450 40.25 22.75 1.42
CA VAL A 450 41.11 22.46 2.56
C VAL A 450 41.93 21.20 2.29
N LEU A 451 43.24 21.27 2.55
CA LEU A 451 44.12 20.10 2.41
C LEU A 451 43.85 19.14 3.58
N LYS A 452 43.38 17.92 3.31
CA LYS A 452 43.16 16.89 4.32
C LYS A 452 44.31 15.89 4.46
N ASP A 453 45.08 15.69 3.39
CA ASP A 453 46.17 14.71 3.35
C ASP A 453 47.34 15.20 2.50
N MET A 454 48.38 15.67 3.17
CA MET A 454 49.62 16.15 2.58
C MET A 454 50.32 15.15 1.67
N THR A 455 50.20 13.84 1.94
CA THR A 455 50.86 12.81 1.12
C THR A 455 50.27 12.75 -0.29
N LYS A 456 49.09 13.35 -0.48
CA LYS A 456 48.33 13.38 -1.74
C LYS A 456 48.18 14.77 -2.33
N ILE A 457 48.97 15.74 -1.88
CA ILE A 457 48.82 17.16 -2.27
C ILE A 457 48.93 17.39 -3.78
N THR A 458 49.73 16.59 -4.48
CA THR A 458 49.94 16.66 -5.94
C THR A 458 49.21 15.57 -6.73
N GLN A 459 48.33 14.79 -6.09
CA GLN A 459 47.67 13.66 -6.76
C GLN A 459 46.56 14.14 -7.69
N ALA A 460 46.51 13.55 -8.89
CA ALA A 460 45.57 13.95 -9.94
C ALA A 460 44.09 13.69 -9.60
N ASP A 461 43.83 12.80 -8.64
CA ASP A 461 42.50 12.49 -8.13
C ASP A 461 41.96 13.53 -7.13
N TYR A 462 42.77 14.54 -6.78
CA TYR A 462 42.49 15.53 -5.74
C TYR A 462 42.21 14.90 -4.36
N GLY A 463 42.61 13.65 -4.14
CA GLY A 463 42.32 12.88 -2.93
C GLY A 463 42.99 13.46 -1.66
N GLY A 464 43.94 14.37 -1.82
CA GLY A 464 44.51 15.17 -0.72
C GLY A 464 43.62 16.30 -0.24
N TRP A 465 42.58 16.69 -0.97
CA TRP A 465 41.82 17.92 -0.77
C TRP A 465 40.34 17.65 -0.47
N ILE A 466 39.73 18.51 0.35
CA ILE A 466 38.28 18.58 0.58
C ILE A 466 37.79 19.93 0.07
N ARG A 467 36.72 19.93 -0.71
CA ARG A 467 36.00 21.15 -1.10
C ARG A 467 35.03 21.54 0.01
N LEU A 468 35.08 22.79 0.48
CA LEU A 468 34.26 23.30 1.60
C LEU A 468 32.99 24.05 1.15
N ASP A 469 32.89 24.45 -0.12
CA ASP A 469 31.69 25.05 -0.72
C ASP A 469 30.74 23.98 -1.28
N VAL A 470 30.31 23.05 -0.43
CA VAL A 470 29.25 22.10 -0.77
C VAL A 470 27.86 22.75 -0.61
N GLY A 471 27.42 23.39 -1.68
CA GLY A 471 26.01 23.42 -2.09
C GLY A 471 25.53 22.07 -2.66
N ALA A 472 26.23 20.96 -2.39
CA ALA A 472 25.90 19.63 -2.86
C ALA A 472 24.86 18.93 -1.96
N GLN A 473 23.73 19.60 -1.74
CA GLN A 473 22.50 18.83 -1.63
C GLN A 473 21.99 18.60 -3.04
N THR A 474 21.64 17.37 -3.36
CA THR A 474 20.84 17.08 -4.56
C THR A 474 19.52 17.83 -4.40
N LEU A 475 19.40 19.02 -4.98
CA LEU A 475 18.17 19.80 -4.94
C LEU A 475 17.12 19.02 -5.73
N ILE A 476 16.20 18.36 -5.02
CA ILE A 476 15.02 17.76 -5.65
C ILE A 476 14.15 18.91 -6.14
N GLN A 477 13.98 19.03 -7.45
CA GLN A 477 13.12 20.06 -8.01
C GLN A 477 11.65 19.71 -7.71
N ILE A 478 10.91 20.64 -7.10
CA ILE A 478 9.46 20.51 -6.92
C ILE A 478 8.78 20.95 -8.22
N ILE A 479 8.04 20.04 -8.83
CA ILE A 479 7.38 20.22 -10.12
C ILE A 479 5.90 20.50 -9.90
N ASN A 480 5.40 21.58 -10.50
CA ASN A 480 4.01 22.01 -10.40
C ASN A 480 3.21 21.77 -11.69
N ASP A 481 3.48 20.65 -12.36
CA ASP A 481 2.73 20.13 -13.50
C ASP A 481 2.67 18.58 -13.41
N LEU A 482 1.87 17.96 -14.28
CA LEU A 482 1.72 16.50 -14.38
C LEU A 482 2.38 15.92 -15.65
N THR A 483 3.16 16.71 -16.38
CA THR A 483 3.75 16.33 -17.68
C THR A 483 5.25 16.10 -17.59
N THR A 484 5.92 16.69 -16.60
CA THR A 484 7.37 16.63 -16.42
C THR A 484 7.76 15.48 -15.48
N GLY A 485 8.43 14.45 -16.01
CA GLY A 485 9.00 13.35 -15.23
C GLY A 485 10.50 13.51 -14.93
N GLY A 486 11.05 12.62 -14.08
CA GLY A 486 12.49 12.54 -13.81
C GLY A 486 12.82 11.94 -12.44
N THR A 487 13.97 11.28 -12.31
CA THR A 487 14.42 10.64 -11.05
C THR A 487 14.92 11.62 -9.99
N ASN A 488 15.06 12.91 -10.34
CA ASN A 488 15.52 13.99 -9.46
C ASN A 488 14.44 15.09 -9.24
N LYS A 489 13.17 14.74 -9.44
CA LYS A 489 12.02 15.65 -9.35
C LYS A 489 10.96 15.08 -8.42
N ALA A 490 10.35 15.94 -7.59
CA ALA A 490 9.23 15.60 -6.72
C ALA A 490 7.97 16.35 -7.17
N LEU A 491 6.81 15.71 -7.03
CA LEU A 491 5.52 16.33 -7.32
C LEU A 491 5.17 17.37 -6.25
N SER A 492 4.62 18.51 -6.66
CA SER A 492 4.12 19.51 -5.71
C SER A 492 2.88 19.00 -4.97
N ALA A 493 2.66 19.50 -3.74
CA ALA A 493 1.44 19.21 -2.99
C ALA A 493 0.17 19.70 -3.71
N GLU A 494 0.28 20.78 -4.49
CA GLU A 494 -0.83 21.32 -5.28
C GLU A 494 -1.20 20.37 -6.42
N GLN A 495 -0.21 19.82 -7.14
CA GLN A 495 -0.47 18.79 -8.13
C GLN A 495 -0.94 17.47 -7.52
N GLY A 496 -0.53 17.15 -6.28
CA GLY A 496 -1.10 16.05 -5.50
C GLY A 496 -2.61 16.22 -5.28
N LYS A 497 -3.10 17.44 -5.01
CA LYS A 497 -4.54 17.72 -4.92
C LYS A 497 -5.25 17.59 -6.28
N VAL A 498 -4.64 18.10 -7.34
CA VAL A 498 -5.18 17.97 -8.71
C VAL A 498 -5.33 16.49 -9.09
N LEU A 499 -4.28 15.69 -8.86
CA LEU A 499 -4.30 14.25 -9.12
C LEU A 499 -5.37 13.54 -8.29
N LYS A 500 -5.49 13.87 -7.00
CA LYS A 500 -6.56 13.34 -6.15
C LYS A 500 -7.95 13.68 -6.72
N GLY A 501 -8.17 14.92 -7.16
CA GLY A 501 -9.45 15.34 -7.77
C GLY A 501 -9.78 14.57 -9.05
N LEU A 502 -8.78 14.32 -9.91
CA LEU A 502 -8.93 13.50 -11.11
C LEU A 502 -9.28 12.04 -10.76
N VAL A 503 -8.59 11.47 -9.76
CA VAL A 503 -8.86 10.11 -9.27
C VAL A 503 -10.26 10.01 -8.67
N ASP A 504 -10.65 10.92 -7.78
CA ASP A 504 -11.98 10.94 -7.17
C ASP A 504 -13.07 11.07 -8.25
N THR A 505 -12.86 11.92 -9.25
CA THR A 505 -13.79 12.08 -10.38
C THR A 505 -13.92 10.80 -11.20
N LEU A 506 -12.80 10.13 -11.50
CA LEU A 506 -12.80 8.87 -12.23
C LEU A 506 -13.50 7.78 -11.42
N THR A 507 -13.18 7.64 -10.14
CA THR A 507 -13.82 6.70 -9.22
C THR A 507 -15.33 6.93 -9.16
N ASN A 508 -15.77 8.19 -9.04
CA ASN A 508 -17.19 8.52 -9.04
C ASN A 508 -17.88 8.17 -10.36
N LYS A 509 -17.23 8.41 -11.51
CA LYS A 509 -17.77 8.00 -12.83
C LYS A 509 -17.85 6.48 -12.98
N VAL A 510 -16.82 5.75 -12.55
CA VAL A 510 -16.79 4.28 -12.59
C VAL A 510 -17.87 3.70 -11.66
N ASN A 511 -18.03 4.26 -10.46
CA ASN A 511 -19.07 3.85 -9.52
C ASN A 511 -20.47 4.17 -10.05
N ALA A 512 -20.65 5.33 -10.70
CA ALA A 512 -21.91 5.69 -11.35
C ALA A 512 -22.25 4.72 -12.49
N LEU A 513 -21.27 4.32 -13.31
CA LEU A 513 -21.46 3.31 -14.36
C LEU A 513 -21.80 1.93 -13.79
N GLY A 514 -21.12 1.51 -12.71
CA GLY A 514 -21.39 0.25 -12.01
C GLY A 514 -22.75 0.21 -11.30
N ALA A 515 -23.37 1.37 -11.04
CA ALA A 515 -24.71 1.46 -10.46
C ALA A 515 -25.84 1.39 -11.52
N VAL A 516 -25.56 1.73 -12.78
CA VAL A 516 -26.56 1.70 -13.87
C VAL A 516 -26.78 0.27 -14.38
N TYR A 517 -25.73 -0.54 -14.46
CA TYR A 517 -25.81 -1.95 -14.85
C TYR A 517 -25.11 -2.81 -13.80
N VAL A 518 -25.89 -3.62 -13.09
CA VAL A 518 -25.43 -4.45 -11.97
C VAL A 518 -25.54 -5.93 -12.38
N PRO A 519 -24.44 -6.59 -12.75
CA PRO A 519 -24.44 -8.03 -13.03
C PRO A 519 -24.88 -8.82 -11.80
N LYS A 520 -25.86 -9.71 -11.97
CA LYS A 520 -26.43 -10.55 -10.91
C LYS A 520 -26.22 -12.04 -11.10
N GLY A 521 -25.76 -12.46 -12.27
CA GLY A 521 -25.36 -13.84 -12.56
C GLY A 521 -25.94 -14.37 -13.85
N THR A 522 -25.97 -15.70 -13.93
CA THR A 522 -26.34 -16.46 -15.13
C THR A 522 -27.60 -17.27 -14.87
N LEU A 523 -28.49 -17.34 -15.85
CA LEU A 523 -29.78 -18.02 -15.81
C LEU A 523 -29.90 -18.97 -17.01
N ALA A 524 -30.58 -20.10 -16.80
CA ALA A 524 -30.64 -21.15 -17.81
C ALA A 524 -31.50 -20.77 -19.03
N ASP A 525 -32.63 -20.10 -18.81
CA ASP A 525 -33.65 -19.84 -19.82
C ASP A 525 -34.54 -18.62 -19.49
N LEU A 526 -35.54 -18.38 -20.33
CA LEU A 526 -36.51 -17.30 -20.16
C LEU A 526 -37.43 -17.48 -18.94
N SER A 527 -37.72 -18.73 -18.55
CA SER A 527 -38.56 -19.01 -17.37
C SER A 527 -37.81 -18.64 -16.09
N ALA A 528 -36.51 -18.93 -16.02
CA ALA A 528 -35.64 -18.52 -14.93
C ALA A 528 -35.49 -17.00 -14.87
N LEU A 529 -35.40 -16.30 -16.02
CA LEU A 529 -35.37 -14.84 -16.10
C LEU A 529 -36.64 -14.19 -15.55
N LYS A 530 -37.82 -14.74 -15.88
CA LYS A 530 -39.12 -14.28 -15.35
C LYS A 530 -39.36 -14.69 -13.89
N GLY A 531 -38.68 -15.74 -13.44
CA GLY A 531 -38.79 -16.28 -12.08
C GLY A 531 -37.94 -15.58 -11.02
N VAL A 532 -37.13 -14.58 -11.40
CA VAL A 532 -36.27 -13.85 -10.45
C VAL A 532 -37.12 -13.04 -9.47
N SER A 533 -37.07 -13.41 -8.18
CA SER A 533 -37.87 -12.81 -7.10
C SER A 533 -37.27 -11.54 -6.49
N SER A 534 -35.96 -11.29 -6.70
CA SER A 534 -35.27 -10.08 -6.23
C SER A 534 -34.61 -9.34 -7.39
N VAL A 535 -35.35 -8.41 -7.99
CA VAL A 535 -34.93 -7.68 -9.18
C VAL A 535 -35.22 -6.18 -9.04
N SER A 536 -34.35 -5.34 -9.57
CA SER A 536 -34.46 -3.88 -9.56
C SER A 536 -33.89 -3.33 -10.86
N LYS A 537 -34.27 -2.10 -11.22
CA LYS A 537 -33.81 -1.43 -12.43
C LYS A 537 -32.28 -1.48 -12.53
N GLY A 538 -31.76 -1.91 -13.68
CA GLY A 538 -30.33 -2.05 -13.93
C GLY A 538 -29.73 -3.41 -13.55
N HIS A 539 -30.47 -4.32 -12.91
CA HIS A 539 -29.97 -5.69 -12.68
C HIS A 539 -29.81 -6.43 -14.01
N VAL A 540 -28.62 -6.99 -14.24
CA VAL A 540 -28.27 -7.70 -15.47
C VAL A 540 -28.08 -9.18 -15.20
N TYR A 541 -28.74 -10.02 -15.99
CA TYR A 541 -28.56 -11.47 -15.97
C TYR A 541 -28.18 -11.97 -17.35
N ASN A 542 -27.20 -12.86 -17.43
CA ASN A 542 -26.87 -13.59 -18.65
C ASN A 542 -27.85 -14.78 -18.79
N VAL A 543 -28.39 -15.02 -19.99
CA VAL A 543 -29.25 -16.18 -20.26
C VAL A 543 -28.54 -17.11 -21.24
N THR A 544 -28.28 -18.35 -20.81
CA THR A 544 -27.44 -19.31 -21.55
C THR A 544 -28.17 -20.00 -22.70
N ALA A 545 -29.49 -20.05 -22.68
CA ALA A 545 -30.28 -20.59 -23.78
C ALA A 545 -30.63 -19.51 -24.82
N GLU A 546 -30.85 -19.96 -26.06
CA GLU A 546 -31.54 -19.16 -27.07
C GLU A 546 -32.98 -18.90 -26.61
N VAL A 547 -33.43 -17.64 -26.63
CA VAL A 547 -34.74 -17.24 -26.09
C VAL A 547 -35.47 -16.27 -27.02
N THR A 548 -36.81 -16.29 -26.96
CA THR A 548 -37.66 -15.29 -27.62
C THR A 548 -38.31 -14.42 -26.57
N LEU A 549 -37.98 -13.12 -26.54
CA LEU A 549 -38.54 -12.14 -25.61
C LEU A 549 -39.29 -11.07 -26.42
N ASN A 550 -40.55 -10.76 -26.07
CA ASN A 550 -41.38 -9.80 -26.80
C ASN A 550 -41.47 -10.09 -28.31
N GLY A 551 -41.50 -11.37 -28.70
CA GLY A 551 -41.57 -11.80 -30.10
C GLY A 551 -40.25 -11.69 -30.89
N LYS A 552 -39.15 -11.22 -30.29
CA LYS A 552 -37.82 -11.16 -30.90
C LYS A 552 -36.93 -12.29 -30.39
N LYS A 553 -36.26 -12.97 -31.31
CA LYS A 553 -35.35 -14.08 -31.02
C LYS A 553 -33.95 -13.57 -30.68
N TYR A 554 -33.37 -14.07 -29.60
CA TYR A 554 -32.03 -13.73 -29.10
C TYR A 554 -31.18 -15.00 -28.99
N PRO A 555 -29.90 -14.96 -29.39
CA PRO A 555 -29.01 -16.12 -29.30
C PRO A 555 -28.73 -16.50 -27.84
N ALA A 556 -28.21 -17.72 -27.65
CA ALA A 556 -27.62 -18.14 -26.38
C ALA A 556 -26.57 -17.13 -25.88
N GLU A 557 -26.39 -17.05 -24.56
CA GLU A 557 -25.47 -16.13 -23.88
C GLU A 557 -25.85 -14.64 -23.99
N THR A 558 -27.13 -14.33 -24.22
CA THR A 558 -27.60 -12.94 -24.25
C THR A 558 -27.73 -12.38 -22.84
N ASN A 559 -27.18 -11.19 -22.60
CA ASN A 559 -27.40 -10.46 -21.34
C ASN A 559 -28.74 -9.71 -21.41
N PHE A 560 -29.54 -9.81 -20.35
CA PHE A 560 -30.79 -9.08 -20.21
C PHE A 560 -30.73 -8.18 -18.96
N VAL A 561 -31.13 -6.93 -19.13
CA VAL A 561 -31.25 -5.94 -18.06
C VAL A 561 -32.71 -5.76 -17.68
N TYR A 562 -32.99 -5.69 -16.38
CA TYR A 562 -34.30 -5.30 -15.89
C TYR A 562 -34.47 -3.80 -16.00
N ILE A 563 -35.49 -3.35 -16.75
CA ILE A 563 -35.79 -1.94 -17.02
C ILE A 563 -37.03 -1.44 -16.27
N GLY A 564 -37.73 -2.31 -15.55
CA GLY A 564 -38.93 -1.94 -14.78
C GLY A 564 -38.63 -0.93 -13.67
N GLU A 565 -39.45 0.11 -13.56
CA GLU A 565 -39.28 1.19 -12.56
C GLU A 565 -39.52 0.74 -11.12
N THR A 566 -40.30 -0.33 -10.93
CA THR A 566 -40.59 -0.86 -9.60
C THR A 566 -39.85 -2.17 -9.35
N ALA A 567 -39.15 -2.23 -8.22
CA ALA A 567 -38.41 -3.41 -7.79
C ALA A 567 -39.35 -4.54 -7.31
N ASN A 568 -38.88 -5.77 -7.47
CA ASN A 568 -39.47 -7.00 -6.90
C ASN A 568 -40.95 -7.24 -7.25
N GLN A 569 -41.44 -6.66 -8.35
CA GLN A 569 -42.72 -7.03 -8.94
C GLN A 569 -42.57 -8.35 -9.73
N ALA A 570 -43.69 -9.00 -10.03
CA ALA A 570 -43.71 -10.14 -10.94
C ALA A 570 -43.08 -9.72 -12.28
N SER A 571 -42.01 -10.40 -12.67
CA SER A 571 -41.26 -10.06 -13.87
C SER A 571 -42.03 -10.49 -15.12
N VAL A 572 -42.52 -9.50 -15.89
CA VAL A 572 -43.13 -9.71 -17.20
C VAL A 572 -42.13 -9.40 -18.33
N GLU A 573 -42.36 -9.88 -19.55
CA GLU A 573 -41.41 -9.75 -20.66
C GLU A 573 -41.05 -8.29 -21.00
N THR A 574 -41.97 -7.35 -20.79
CA THR A 574 -41.76 -5.92 -21.02
C THR A 574 -40.81 -5.26 -20.01
N ASN A 575 -40.53 -5.93 -18.89
CA ASN A 575 -39.63 -5.40 -17.86
C ASN A 575 -38.16 -5.75 -18.14
N TRP A 576 -37.87 -6.46 -19.24
CA TRP A 576 -36.53 -6.91 -19.60
C TRP A 576 -36.15 -6.38 -20.98
N ASP A 577 -34.90 -5.95 -21.11
CA ASP A 577 -34.31 -5.53 -22.37
C ASP A 577 -32.96 -6.24 -22.58
N SER A 578 -32.58 -6.50 -23.83
CA SER A 578 -31.31 -7.17 -24.13
C SER A 578 -30.15 -6.17 -24.14
N LEU A 579 -29.08 -6.49 -23.41
CA LEU A 579 -27.79 -5.83 -23.52
C LEU A 579 -26.94 -6.58 -24.55
N GLY A 580 -26.92 -6.07 -25.79
CA GLY A 580 -25.96 -6.48 -26.81
C GLY A 580 -26.35 -7.67 -27.68
N GLY A 581 -27.57 -7.70 -28.23
CA GLY A 581 -27.85 -8.45 -29.46
C GLY A 581 -27.54 -7.63 -30.72
N THR A 582 -27.35 -8.27 -31.88
CA THR A 582 -27.22 -7.58 -33.18
C THR A 582 -28.37 -6.57 -33.34
N VAL A 583 -28.03 -5.28 -33.41
CA VAL A 583 -28.98 -4.20 -33.64
C VAL A 583 -29.31 -4.18 -35.13
N ASP A 584 -30.57 -4.40 -35.47
CA ASP A 584 -31.06 -4.08 -36.79
C ASP A 584 -31.18 -2.55 -36.90
N LEU A 585 -30.18 -1.93 -37.53
CA LEU A 585 -30.08 -0.49 -37.72
C LEU A 585 -30.87 0.01 -38.94
N THR A 586 -31.63 -0.85 -39.63
CA THR A 586 -32.41 -0.44 -40.82
C THR A 586 -33.42 0.67 -40.54
N ALA A 587 -33.84 0.85 -39.29
CA ALA A 587 -34.69 1.97 -38.87
C ALA A 587 -33.91 3.27 -38.55
N TYR A 588 -32.60 3.20 -38.32
CA TYR A 588 -31.77 4.31 -37.82
C TYR A 588 -30.77 4.86 -38.83
N ALA A 589 -30.49 4.16 -39.93
CA ALA A 589 -29.69 4.68 -41.03
C ALA A 589 -30.45 4.52 -42.35
N LYS A 590 -31.20 5.55 -42.75
CA LYS A 590 -31.77 5.57 -44.10
C LYS A 590 -30.68 5.95 -45.07
N LYS A 591 -30.75 5.49 -46.32
CA LYS A 591 -29.80 5.84 -47.39
C LYS A 591 -29.53 7.36 -47.48
N ALA A 592 -30.57 8.16 -47.26
CA ALA A 592 -30.49 9.62 -47.25
C ALA A 592 -29.70 10.21 -46.07
N ASP A 593 -29.60 9.50 -44.94
CA ASP A 593 -28.87 9.95 -43.74
C ASP A 593 -27.35 9.66 -43.85
N LEU A 594 -26.96 8.77 -44.77
CA LEU A 594 -25.57 8.40 -45.07
C LEU A 594 -25.02 9.11 -46.33
N GLU A 595 -25.88 9.76 -47.11
CA GLU A 595 -25.49 10.59 -48.25
C GLU A 595 -24.71 11.82 -47.74
N GLY A 596 -23.40 11.84 -48.01
CA GLY A 596 -22.47 12.92 -47.61
C GLY A 596 -21.47 12.57 -46.50
N PHE A 597 -21.58 11.41 -45.85
CA PHE A 597 -20.60 10.95 -44.83
C PHE A 597 -19.40 10.19 -45.42
N LEU A 598 -19.52 9.70 -46.66
CA LEU A 598 -18.44 9.10 -47.44
C LEU A 598 -18.43 9.75 -48.82
N THR A 599 -17.29 10.33 -49.21
CA THR A 599 -17.08 10.83 -50.57
C THR A 599 -16.57 9.71 -51.47
N GLU A 600 -16.66 9.88 -52.80
CA GLU A 600 -16.10 8.94 -53.78
C GLU A 600 -14.60 8.67 -53.56
N GLU A 601 -13.91 9.62 -52.93
CA GLU A 601 -12.49 9.58 -52.59
C GLU A 601 -12.22 8.70 -51.34
N ASP A 602 -13.10 8.74 -50.33
CA ASP A 602 -13.00 7.91 -49.11
C ASP A 602 -13.19 6.41 -49.41
N LEU A 603 -13.95 6.10 -50.46
CA LEU A 603 -14.20 4.74 -50.95
C LEU A 603 -13.12 4.24 -51.92
N ALA A 604 -12.19 5.08 -52.36
CA ALA A 604 -11.20 4.74 -53.38
C ALA A 604 -10.15 3.72 -52.92
N GLY A 605 -9.96 3.54 -51.60
CA GLY A 605 -9.01 2.60 -50.99
C GLY A 605 -9.59 1.23 -50.62
N TYR A 606 -10.91 1.04 -50.71
CA TYR A 606 -11.55 -0.25 -50.52
C TYR A 606 -11.71 -0.95 -51.87
N ALA A 607 -11.46 -2.26 -51.93
CA ALA A 607 -11.51 -3.05 -53.15
C ALA A 607 -12.83 -2.81 -53.89
N LYS A 608 -12.76 -2.25 -55.10
CA LYS A 608 -13.94 -2.05 -55.95
C LYS A 608 -14.41 -3.42 -56.43
N ALA A 609 -15.68 -3.54 -56.79
CA ALA A 609 -16.22 -4.77 -57.38
C ALA A 609 -15.41 -5.24 -58.61
N VAL A 610 -14.76 -4.30 -59.32
CA VAL A 610 -13.83 -4.60 -60.43
C VAL A 610 -12.52 -5.25 -59.96
N ASP A 611 -12.02 -4.91 -58.78
CA ASP A 611 -10.77 -5.47 -58.23
C ASP A 611 -10.97 -6.93 -57.77
N VAL A 612 -12.16 -7.21 -57.21
CA VAL A 612 -12.58 -8.58 -56.87
C VAL A 612 -12.86 -9.39 -58.14
N ALA A 613 -13.48 -8.79 -59.17
CA ALA A 613 -13.75 -9.43 -60.45
C ALA A 613 -12.47 -9.71 -61.28
N ASN A 614 -11.43 -8.90 -61.12
CA ASN A 614 -10.14 -9.11 -61.78
C ASN A 614 -9.28 -10.18 -61.08
N THR A 615 -9.51 -10.44 -59.79
CA THR A 615 -8.71 -11.39 -59.00
C THR A 615 -9.39 -12.75 -58.81
N TYR A 616 -10.73 -12.79 -58.79
CA TYR A 616 -11.53 -13.99 -58.61
C TYR A 616 -12.66 -14.05 -59.64
N ALA A 617 -12.88 -15.22 -60.25
CA ALA A 617 -13.96 -15.40 -61.22
C ALA A 617 -15.33 -15.11 -60.58
N THR A 618 -16.14 -14.29 -61.24
CA THR A 618 -17.51 -13.99 -60.78
C THR A 618 -18.39 -15.24 -60.91
N LYS A 619 -19.46 -15.32 -60.11
CA LYS A 619 -20.44 -16.42 -60.20
C LYS A 619 -21.01 -16.57 -61.62
N ALA A 620 -21.21 -15.45 -62.33
CA ALA A 620 -21.66 -15.45 -63.72
C ALA A 620 -20.59 -15.99 -64.67
N ALA A 621 -19.32 -15.55 -64.55
CA ALA A 621 -18.22 -16.08 -65.37
C ALA A 621 -17.95 -17.57 -65.10
N LEU A 622 -18.10 -18.02 -63.85
CA LEU A 622 -18.01 -19.43 -63.49
C LEU A 622 -19.18 -20.24 -64.08
N SER A 623 -20.39 -19.68 -64.07
CA SER A 623 -21.56 -20.29 -64.71
C SER A 623 -21.43 -20.37 -66.23
N GLU A 624 -20.96 -19.31 -66.90
CA GLU A 624 -20.68 -19.31 -68.34
C GLU A 624 -19.55 -20.28 -68.71
N ALA A 625 -18.50 -20.39 -67.88
CA ALA A 625 -17.44 -21.38 -68.07
C ALA A 625 -17.95 -22.82 -67.91
N ILE A 626 -18.86 -23.06 -66.96
CA ILE A 626 -19.53 -24.36 -66.78
C ILE A 626 -20.45 -24.67 -67.96
N GLU A 627 -21.19 -23.69 -68.49
CA GLU A 627 -22.00 -23.86 -69.70
C GLU A 627 -21.14 -24.08 -70.96
N GLY A 628 -20.00 -23.40 -71.09
CA GLY A 628 -19.03 -23.63 -72.16
C GLY A 628 -18.42 -25.03 -72.14
N LEU A 629 -18.11 -25.55 -70.94
CA LEU A 629 -17.69 -26.95 -70.78
C LEU A 629 -18.81 -27.93 -71.18
N SER A 630 -20.07 -27.62 -70.87
CA SER A 630 -21.21 -28.46 -71.24
C SER A 630 -21.53 -28.51 -72.74
N SER A 631 -21.08 -27.52 -73.52
CA SER A 631 -21.24 -27.46 -74.99
C SER A 631 -20.04 -28.02 -75.76
N THR A 632 -18.91 -28.25 -75.09
CA THR A 632 -17.69 -28.82 -75.71
C THR A 632 -17.62 -30.35 -75.56
N TYR A 633 -18.25 -30.91 -74.53
CA TYR A 633 -18.30 -32.35 -74.30
C TYR A 633 -19.71 -32.88 -74.57
N ALA A 634 -19.81 -33.95 -75.39
CA ALA A 634 -21.07 -34.62 -75.64
C ALA A 634 -21.74 -35.04 -74.33
N THR A 635 -23.00 -34.67 -74.16
CA THR A 635 -23.79 -35.07 -72.99
C THR A 635 -23.93 -36.60 -72.97
N LYS A 636 -24.16 -37.17 -71.78
CA LYS A 636 -24.37 -38.62 -71.61
C LYS A 636 -25.50 -39.18 -72.52
N ALA A 637 -26.45 -38.34 -72.90
CA ALA A 637 -27.54 -38.67 -73.83
C ALA A 637 -27.11 -38.65 -75.32
N GLU A 638 -26.22 -37.73 -75.70
CA GLU A 638 -25.65 -37.64 -77.05
C GLU A 638 -24.66 -38.77 -77.35
N LEU A 639 -23.86 -39.18 -76.35
CA LEU A 639 -22.97 -40.35 -76.43
C LEU A 639 -23.73 -41.66 -76.67
N THR A 640 -24.96 -41.80 -76.14
CA THR A 640 -25.82 -42.97 -76.42
C THR A 640 -26.36 -43.03 -77.85
N SER A 641 -26.27 -41.94 -78.63
CA SER A 641 -26.75 -41.89 -80.01
C SER A 641 -25.65 -42.17 -81.05
N TYR A 642 -24.37 -42.06 -80.66
CA TYR A 642 -23.21 -42.25 -81.53
C TYR A 642 -22.60 -43.67 -81.50
N ALA A 643 -23.03 -44.53 -80.57
CA ALA A 643 -22.56 -45.91 -80.49
C ALA A 643 -23.73 -46.89 -80.71
N THR A 644 -24.12 -47.09 -81.97
CA THR A 644 -24.81 -48.33 -82.33
C THR A 644 -23.75 -49.39 -82.65
N ASN A 645 -24.01 -50.63 -82.26
CA ASN A 645 -23.08 -51.76 -82.36
C ASN A 645 -22.61 -52.05 -83.81
N GLU A 646 -23.27 -51.46 -84.82
CA GLU A 646 -22.93 -51.59 -86.23
C GLU A 646 -21.80 -50.65 -86.69
N THR A 647 -21.62 -49.47 -86.06
CA THR A 647 -20.58 -48.49 -86.46
C THR A 647 -19.20 -48.86 -85.92
N LEU A 648 -19.13 -49.54 -84.77
CA LEU A 648 -17.88 -49.98 -84.14
C LEU A 648 -17.25 -51.20 -84.83
N LYS A 649 -18.01 -51.96 -85.61
CA LYS A 649 -17.50 -53.13 -86.38
C LYS A 649 -16.55 -52.77 -87.53
N GLN A 650 -16.51 -51.51 -87.96
CA GLN A 650 -15.66 -51.07 -89.09
C GLN A 650 -14.25 -50.64 -88.67
N TYR A 651 -13.98 -50.45 -87.38
CA TYR A 651 -12.72 -49.86 -86.91
C TYR A 651 -11.79 -50.82 -86.14
N ALA A 652 -12.29 -51.95 -85.63
CA ALA A 652 -11.46 -53.01 -85.08
C ALA A 652 -12.25 -54.33 -85.05
N THR A 653 -11.62 -55.41 -85.51
CA THR A 653 -12.13 -56.76 -85.28
C THR A 653 -11.71 -57.25 -83.90
N LYS A 654 -12.38 -58.29 -83.39
CA LYS A 654 -12.00 -58.92 -82.12
C LYS A 654 -10.54 -59.41 -82.12
N GLN A 655 -10.04 -59.83 -83.28
CA GLN A 655 -8.64 -60.24 -83.45
C GLN A 655 -7.66 -59.07 -83.26
N ASP A 656 -7.98 -57.88 -83.76
CA ASP A 656 -7.10 -56.70 -83.63
C ASP A 656 -6.92 -56.25 -82.17
N LEU A 657 -7.93 -56.48 -81.33
CA LEU A 657 -7.89 -56.18 -79.90
C LEU A 657 -7.17 -57.28 -79.09
N ASP A 658 -7.33 -58.54 -79.49
CA ASP A 658 -6.65 -59.68 -78.86
C ASP A 658 -5.13 -59.65 -79.18
N ASP A 659 -4.71 -59.18 -80.35
CA ASP A 659 -3.30 -59.01 -80.74
C ASP A 659 -2.63 -57.82 -80.03
N ALA A 660 -3.37 -56.74 -79.72
CA ALA A 660 -2.84 -55.56 -79.03
C ALA A 660 -2.63 -55.76 -77.51
N PHE A 661 -3.30 -56.74 -76.91
CA PHE A 661 -3.21 -57.04 -75.48
C PHE A 661 -2.38 -58.28 -75.14
N ALA A 662 -1.84 -58.97 -76.14
CA ALA A 662 -0.96 -60.11 -75.95
C ALA A 662 0.48 -59.75 -76.35
N TRP A 663 1.24 -59.11 -75.45
CA TRP A 663 2.64 -59.45 -75.12
C TRP A 663 3.32 -58.40 -74.23
N ASN A 664 3.48 -58.75 -72.95
CA ASN A 664 4.78 -58.76 -72.26
C ASN A 664 4.59 -59.44 -70.89
N GLU A 665 4.43 -60.77 -70.92
CA GLU A 665 4.96 -61.61 -69.86
C GLU A 665 6.30 -62.17 -70.35
N GLU A 666 7.32 -61.98 -69.51
CA GLU A 666 8.63 -62.65 -69.49
C GLU A 666 9.66 -62.35 -70.60
N THR A 667 10.71 -61.59 -70.26
CA THR A 667 12.03 -62.14 -69.85
C THR A 667 13.04 -61.02 -69.56
N GLU A 668 13.72 -61.14 -68.40
CA GLU A 668 14.93 -60.47 -67.88
C GLU A 668 15.10 -58.93 -67.94
#